data_AF-A0A972G4E7-F1
#
_entry.id   AF-A0A972G4E7-F1
#
_cell.length_a   1.000
_cell.length_b   1.000
_cell.length_c   1.000
_cell.angle_alpha   90.00
_cell.angle_beta   90.00
_cell.angle_gamma   90.00
#
_symmetry.space_group_name_H-M   'P 1'
#
loop_
_entity.id
_entity.type
_entity.pdbx_description
1 polymer ?
#
loop_
_entity_poly.entity_id
_entity_poly.type
_entity_poly.pdbx_seq_one_letter_code
_entity_poly.pdbx_strand_id
1 'polypeptide(L)'
;MTTPPHTHNTVAYFLDQLYGDQHGYMLLAWIDGDPREGMPNTYREEYYELPRQRRALNQRIAALHDCRSQYDGTPGMNIYVSQCLFTAPKRSYHTALPSRWLWVDDVTPETPCTMLVQSSAQSYQAWLQLDQALNAKERSQFQQRLRCAWQADSCSANAIGLVRVPAGYNRKRHSRFAVHLAHTSATMWTTATLKQKLPPLDQTTTTIDMAAVEQWYGNLDGLLNAQGLPRRWRNPVVPGWRVLRGDLSGGSTSEDRYIVIKSLVLHGYPDAEIMALARALCDFGASSDKGSAWLDTDITRCLAKVRAAHPHVTISPTRTAATQSAQPLPQVAPRRRGRPHRITSDVAFCQTFEAADAGTHILMQTVGERARALKVSKATIERYERVWRHAGYIERITPASRAYSYLVITEAGRTQYQVLRSTRKNHQTTVEQPRPTTIRQHVTDTGPLKKATNIPPDAGSGVPSAYPCVLHPDARHPHETIHGGTHPTTGTTHEAPPLPNTEQQPGNIPSVPEEATPITLADAVREAFAAYGQVARLTTKQIRSYLTANYPDELATWHDAALTYWIAAIRKERGWQRQIAALKTKPYAYLVRLDKKISRILIEHTSGINAPLYPWACAMTSHVTVELARREPMHDRASIHRQRARHTACVEAIERDRQPRQPRGQTVEQIMCVASVAMPNEVHIDHDNSTVPATLAEAVQWLRGCHPNVQRAQVAHLDDLAWWQHRVPIDLSPALVQQAAQWWYRERYTHDTACGQGDGGAGASWRSQLAPMNRSRVSLHQHTAFS
;
A
#
# COMPACT_ATOMS: atom_id res chain seq x y z
N MET A 1 25.91 -28.36 25.15
CA MET A 1 25.42 -27.98 23.80
C MET A 1 26.63 -27.88 22.88
N THR A 2 26.89 -28.93 22.10
CA THR A 2 27.93 -28.96 21.08
C THR A 2 27.56 -28.00 19.94
N THR A 3 28.46 -27.09 19.59
CA THR A 3 28.33 -26.20 18.43
C THR A 3 28.09 -27.05 17.17
N PRO A 4 27.01 -26.84 16.40
CA PRO A 4 26.75 -27.64 15.20
C PRO A 4 27.88 -27.40 14.18
N PRO A 5 28.44 -28.45 13.57
CA PRO A 5 29.55 -28.33 12.63
C PRO A 5 29.14 -27.50 11.39
N HIS A 6 29.96 -26.49 11.07
CA HIS A 6 30.03 -25.73 9.81
C HIS A 6 28.72 -25.19 9.20
N THR A 7 28.11 -24.18 9.84
CA THR A 7 26.94 -23.44 9.32
C THR A 7 27.11 -22.85 7.91
N HIS A 8 28.31 -22.40 7.54
CA HIS A 8 28.56 -21.80 6.21
C HIS A 8 28.44 -22.80 5.06
N ASN A 9 28.86 -24.05 5.26
CA ASN A 9 28.75 -25.09 4.23
C ASN A 9 27.29 -25.51 4.04
N THR A 10 26.48 -25.46 5.10
CA THR A 10 25.06 -25.83 5.08
C THR A 10 24.21 -24.85 4.26
N VAL A 11 24.43 -23.53 4.38
CA VAL A 11 23.69 -22.53 3.58
C VAL A 11 23.98 -22.68 2.10
N ALA A 12 25.27 -22.76 1.74
CA ALA A 12 25.68 -22.91 0.34
C ALA A 12 25.10 -24.20 -0.25
N TYR A 13 25.28 -25.32 0.44
CA TYR A 13 24.68 -26.60 0.02
C TYR A 13 23.16 -26.49 -0.19
N PHE A 14 22.42 -25.96 0.79
CA PHE A 14 20.97 -25.80 0.68
C PHE A 14 20.56 -24.96 -0.53
N LEU A 15 21.20 -23.81 -0.75
CA LEU A 15 20.89 -22.93 -1.88
C LEU A 15 21.36 -23.52 -3.22
N ASP A 16 22.39 -24.38 -3.24
CA ASP A 16 22.84 -25.07 -4.46
C ASP A 16 21.86 -26.17 -4.86
N GLN A 17 21.32 -26.91 -3.88
CA GLN A 17 20.22 -27.84 -4.12
C GLN A 17 18.99 -27.15 -4.72
N LEU A 18 18.62 -25.97 -4.20
CA LEU A 18 17.43 -25.26 -4.65
C LEU A 18 17.58 -24.62 -6.04
N TYR A 19 18.73 -24.03 -6.35
CA TYR A 19 18.89 -23.13 -7.51
C TYR A 19 20.12 -23.39 -8.38
N GLY A 20 20.97 -24.37 -8.07
CA GLY A 20 22.28 -24.53 -8.70
C GLY A 20 22.25 -24.72 -10.23
N ASP A 21 21.11 -25.12 -10.79
CA ASP A 21 20.87 -25.33 -12.21
C ASP A 21 20.04 -24.22 -12.88
N GLN A 22 19.74 -23.13 -12.18
CA GLN A 22 18.81 -22.09 -12.65
C GLN A 22 19.43 -20.69 -12.66
N HIS A 23 18.91 -19.88 -13.58
CA HIS A 23 19.25 -18.46 -13.70
C HIS A 23 18.02 -17.60 -13.44
N GLY A 24 18.17 -16.56 -12.61
CA GLY A 24 17.09 -15.64 -12.29
C GLY A 24 17.29 -14.90 -10.97
N TYR A 25 16.28 -14.15 -10.54
CA TYR A 25 16.31 -13.40 -9.30
C TYR A 25 15.78 -14.23 -8.14
N MET A 26 16.59 -14.43 -7.11
CA MET A 26 16.21 -15.00 -5.81
C MET A 26 15.81 -13.85 -4.88
N LEU A 27 14.78 -14.04 -4.07
CA LEU A 27 14.37 -13.09 -3.02
C LEU A 27 14.91 -13.56 -1.67
N LEU A 28 15.73 -12.73 -1.03
CA LEU A 28 16.11 -12.84 0.37
C LEU A 28 15.19 -11.94 1.20
N ALA A 29 14.53 -12.49 2.21
CA ALA A 29 13.67 -11.73 3.12
C ALA A 29 14.08 -11.98 4.57
N TRP A 30 13.93 -10.99 5.44
CA TRP A 30 14.19 -11.18 6.86
C TRP A 30 13.33 -10.31 7.76
N ILE A 31 13.22 -10.73 9.02
CA ILE A 31 12.48 -10.05 10.09
C ILE A 31 13.37 -9.98 11.33
N ASP A 32 13.56 -8.77 11.84
CA ASP A 32 14.14 -8.53 13.16
C ASP A 32 13.07 -8.68 14.25
N GLY A 33 13.29 -9.57 15.23
CA GLY A 33 12.37 -9.82 16.33
C GLY A 33 11.24 -10.81 16.03
N ASP A 34 10.15 -10.73 16.81
CA ASP A 34 8.98 -11.61 16.70
C ASP A 34 8.05 -11.11 15.57
N PRO A 35 7.73 -11.91 14.54
CA PRO A 35 6.92 -11.49 13.39
C PRO A 35 5.41 -11.29 13.67
N ARG A 36 5.00 -10.90 14.88
CA ARG A 36 3.57 -10.68 15.19
C ARG A 36 3.01 -9.47 14.44
N GLU A 37 1.75 -9.58 14.04
CA GLU A 37 1.00 -8.47 13.44
C GLU A 37 0.95 -7.27 14.38
N GLY A 38 1.20 -6.07 13.85
CA GLY A 38 1.17 -4.80 14.59
C GLY A 38 2.54 -4.21 14.94
N MET A 39 3.64 -4.95 14.78
CA MET A 39 4.98 -4.39 14.94
C MET A 39 5.38 -3.59 13.67
N PRO A 40 5.83 -2.33 13.79
CA PRO A 40 6.17 -1.50 12.65
C PRO A 40 7.33 -2.10 11.83
N ASN A 41 7.04 -2.46 10.57
CA ASN A 41 7.97 -2.70 9.45
C ASN A 41 9.34 -3.34 9.77
N THR A 42 9.36 -4.46 10.50
CA THR A 42 10.59 -5.27 10.68
C THR A 42 10.91 -6.15 9.47
N TYR A 43 9.96 -6.32 8.57
CA TYR A 43 10.09 -7.11 7.35
C TYR A 43 10.88 -6.37 6.27
N ARG A 44 11.92 -7.00 5.75
CA ARG A 44 12.79 -6.48 4.69
C ARG A 44 12.99 -7.51 3.59
N GLU A 45 13.24 -7.03 2.37
CA GLU A 45 13.41 -7.85 1.16
C GLU A 45 14.58 -7.31 0.32
N GLU A 46 15.40 -8.19 -0.23
CA GLU A 46 16.46 -7.92 -1.20
C GLU A 46 16.45 -8.98 -2.31
N TYR A 47 16.81 -8.60 -3.54
CA TYR A 47 16.87 -9.52 -4.67
C TYR A 47 18.32 -9.73 -5.13
N TYR A 48 18.67 -10.97 -5.45
CA TYR A 48 19.98 -11.37 -5.96
C TYR A 48 19.83 -12.18 -7.25
N GLU A 49 20.53 -11.78 -8.30
CA GLU A 49 20.61 -12.48 -9.58
C GLU A 49 21.55 -13.68 -9.46
N LEU A 50 21.03 -14.90 -9.62
CA LEU A 50 21.80 -16.14 -9.55
C LEU A 50 22.15 -16.67 -10.94
N PRO A 51 23.34 -17.29 -11.10
CA PRO A 51 24.38 -17.51 -10.08
C PRO A 51 25.31 -16.29 -9.88
N ARG A 52 25.18 -15.22 -10.68
CA ARG A 52 26.11 -14.07 -10.73
C ARG A 52 26.40 -13.45 -9.36
N GLN A 53 25.40 -13.29 -8.51
CA GLN A 53 25.49 -12.66 -7.19
C GLN A 53 25.50 -13.67 -6.04
N ARG A 54 25.82 -14.95 -6.30
CA ARG A 54 25.81 -16.03 -5.31
C ARG A 54 26.70 -15.75 -4.10
N ARG A 55 27.92 -15.25 -4.33
CA ARG A 55 28.85 -14.89 -3.25
C ARG A 55 28.30 -13.78 -2.36
N ALA A 56 27.73 -12.73 -2.97
CA ALA A 56 27.13 -11.61 -2.25
C ALA A 56 25.93 -12.06 -1.41
N LEU A 57 25.10 -12.96 -1.94
CA LEU A 57 24.00 -13.57 -1.20
C LEU A 57 24.49 -14.32 0.04
N ASN A 58 25.49 -15.19 -0.10
CA ASN A 58 26.03 -15.95 1.03
C ASN A 58 26.62 -15.04 2.10
N GLN A 59 27.35 -13.99 1.70
CA GLN A 59 27.87 -12.97 2.61
C GLN A 59 26.73 -12.23 3.33
N ARG A 60 25.65 -11.90 2.62
CA ARG A 60 24.48 -11.24 3.22
C ARG A 60 23.80 -12.12 4.26
N ILE A 61 23.59 -13.41 3.97
CA ILE A 61 22.97 -14.35 4.91
C ILE A 61 23.84 -14.51 6.15
N ALA A 62 25.17 -14.63 5.99
CA ALA A 62 26.09 -14.68 7.12
C ALA A 62 26.00 -13.41 7.98
N ALA A 63 26.01 -12.23 7.36
CA ALA A 63 25.84 -10.97 8.08
C ALA A 63 24.51 -10.92 8.85
N LEU A 64 23.40 -11.40 8.26
CA LEU A 64 22.09 -11.43 8.93
C LEU A 64 22.02 -12.46 10.07
N HIS A 65 22.78 -13.56 10.01
CA HIS A 65 22.91 -14.51 11.11
C HIS A 65 23.62 -13.88 12.31
N ASP A 66 24.65 -13.07 12.07
CA ASP A 66 25.46 -12.45 13.11
C ASP A 66 24.89 -11.11 13.63
N CYS A 67 24.00 -10.48 12.85
CA CYS A 67 23.36 -9.22 13.25
C CYS A 67 22.61 -9.36 14.59
N ARG A 68 22.89 -8.45 15.52
CA ARG A 68 22.14 -8.31 16.77
C ARG A 68 20.77 -7.69 16.52
N SER A 69 19.76 -8.26 17.14
CA SER A 69 18.41 -7.73 17.16
C SER A 69 18.37 -6.36 17.78
N GLN A 70 17.58 -5.45 17.20
CA GLN A 70 17.31 -4.15 17.80
C GLN A 70 16.44 -4.25 19.07
N TYR A 71 15.75 -5.38 19.27
CA TYR A 71 14.76 -5.54 20.35
C TYR A 71 15.35 -6.09 21.66
N ASP A 72 16.23 -7.07 21.57
CA ASP A 72 16.80 -7.75 22.75
C ASP A 72 18.34 -7.86 22.72
N GLY A 73 18.99 -7.28 21.70
CA GLY A 73 20.44 -7.31 21.55
C GLY A 73 21.04 -8.69 21.26
N THR A 74 20.22 -9.73 21.09
CA THR A 74 20.70 -11.09 20.79
C THR A 74 21.00 -11.26 19.30
N PRO A 75 22.03 -12.02 18.92
CA PRO A 75 22.34 -12.26 17.51
C PRO A 75 21.30 -13.18 16.85
N GLY A 76 20.97 -12.85 15.60
CA GLY A 76 20.14 -13.68 14.74
C GLY A 76 18.84 -13.01 14.29
N MET A 77 18.58 -13.14 12.99
CA MET A 77 17.34 -12.71 12.34
C MET A 77 16.49 -13.91 11.91
N ASN A 78 15.19 -13.69 11.71
CA ASN A 78 14.36 -14.62 10.95
C ASN A 78 14.71 -14.47 9.47
N ILE A 79 15.44 -15.43 8.89
CA ILE A 79 15.90 -15.36 7.50
C ILE A 79 15.07 -16.30 6.63
N TYR A 80 14.69 -15.81 5.46
CA TYR A 80 13.90 -16.53 4.47
C TYR A 80 14.44 -16.33 3.06
N VAL A 81 14.21 -17.32 2.19
CA VAL A 81 14.41 -17.19 0.74
C VAL A 81 13.14 -17.58 -0.01
N SER A 82 12.99 -17.14 -1.26
CA SER A 82 11.88 -17.58 -2.11
C SER A 82 12.05 -19.02 -2.57
N GLN A 83 10.99 -19.82 -2.53
CA GLN A 83 11.03 -21.21 -2.97
C GLN A 83 11.51 -21.43 -4.44
N CYS A 84 11.34 -20.42 -5.30
CA CYS A 84 11.80 -20.44 -6.68
C CYS A 84 12.51 -19.14 -7.06
N LEU A 85 13.15 -19.13 -8.23
CA LEU A 85 13.66 -17.92 -8.85
C LEU A 85 12.56 -17.14 -9.60
N PHE A 86 12.87 -15.90 -9.97
CA PHE A 86 11.99 -15.01 -10.73
C PHE A 86 12.70 -14.44 -11.98
N THR A 87 11.95 -14.15 -13.04
CA THR A 87 12.46 -13.49 -14.26
C THR A 87 12.80 -12.01 -14.07
N ALA A 88 12.33 -11.40 -12.99
CA ALA A 88 12.57 -10.01 -12.61
C ALA A 88 12.67 -9.92 -11.08
N PRO A 89 13.26 -8.84 -10.51
CA PRO A 89 13.39 -8.65 -9.06
C PRO A 89 12.04 -8.29 -8.42
N LYS A 90 11.09 -9.22 -8.52
CA LYS A 90 9.71 -9.10 -8.07
C LYS A 90 9.13 -10.49 -7.85
N ARG A 91 8.75 -10.79 -6.61
CA ARG A 91 8.00 -12.00 -6.26
C ARG A 91 6.55 -11.89 -6.74
N SER A 92 6.20 -12.68 -7.76
CA SER A 92 4.82 -12.83 -8.23
C SER A 92 4.66 -14.12 -9.03
N TYR A 93 3.42 -14.63 -9.15
CA TYR A 93 3.15 -15.81 -9.98
C TYR A 93 3.55 -15.62 -11.45
N HIS A 94 3.43 -14.40 -12.00
CA HIS A 94 3.77 -14.09 -13.40
C HIS A 94 5.27 -14.05 -13.67
N THR A 95 6.06 -13.76 -12.63
CA THR A 95 7.52 -13.68 -12.74
C THR A 95 8.18 -14.95 -12.23
N ALA A 96 7.45 -15.87 -11.60
CA ALA A 96 7.99 -17.10 -11.03
C ALA A 96 8.48 -18.04 -12.13
N LEU A 97 9.74 -18.46 -12.02
CA LEU A 97 10.31 -19.48 -12.89
C LEU A 97 9.79 -20.88 -12.51
N PRO A 98 9.80 -21.82 -13.46
CA PRO A 98 9.61 -23.23 -13.15
C PRO A 98 10.60 -23.70 -12.08
N SER A 99 10.17 -24.60 -11.20
CA SER A 99 11.02 -25.16 -10.15
C SER A 99 10.69 -26.63 -9.92
N ARG A 100 11.72 -27.43 -9.65
CA ARG A 100 11.61 -28.84 -9.29
C ARG A 100 11.38 -29.08 -7.80
N TRP A 101 11.14 -28.04 -7.01
CA TRP A 101 11.00 -28.18 -5.57
C TRP A 101 9.56 -27.96 -5.14
N LEU A 102 8.98 -28.92 -4.41
CA LEU A 102 7.79 -28.73 -3.59
C LEU A 102 8.21 -28.54 -2.13
N TRP A 103 7.45 -27.74 -1.39
CA TRP A 103 7.72 -27.47 0.01
C TRP A 103 6.45 -27.56 0.86
N VAL A 104 6.59 -28.08 2.09
CA VAL A 104 5.52 -28.25 3.07
C VAL A 104 6.02 -27.91 4.48
N ASP A 105 5.29 -27.05 5.21
CA ASP A 105 5.56 -26.61 6.59
C ASP A 105 4.85 -27.48 7.64
N ASP A 106 5.31 -27.40 8.89
CA ASP A 106 4.74 -28.10 10.07
C ASP A 106 4.55 -29.61 9.89
N VAL A 107 5.55 -30.28 9.31
CA VAL A 107 5.59 -31.74 9.19
C VAL A 107 6.36 -32.40 10.34
N THR A 108 6.25 -33.72 10.48
CA THR A 108 6.97 -34.50 11.53
C THR A 108 8.40 -34.88 11.08
N PRO A 109 9.32 -35.21 12.00
CA PRO A 109 10.69 -35.59 11.64
C PRO A 109 10.81 -36.84 10.75
N GLU A 110 9.82 -37.72 10.79
CA GLU A 110 9.75 -38.96 10.00
C GLU A 110 9.19 -38.74 8.58
N THR A 111 8.83 -37.50 8.24
CA THR A 111 8.17 -37.19 6.96
C THR A 111 9.10 -37.52 5.78
N PRO A 112 8.69 -38.40 4.85
CA PRO A 112 9.52 -38.79 3.72
C PRO A 112 9.74 -37.59 2.79
N CYS A 113 11.00 -37.19 2.62
CA CYS A 113 11.37 -36.02 1.83
C CYS A 113 12.81 -36.12 1.28
N THR A 114 13.18 -35.20 0.39
CA THR A 114 14.55 -35.04 -0.12
C THR A 114 15.39 -34.19 0.84
N MET A 115 14.81 -33.13 1.41
CA MET A 115 15.46 -32.35 2.47
C MET A 115 14.45 -32.02 3.57
N LEU A 116 14.92 -32.03 4.81
CA LEU A 116 14.15 -31.65 5.99
C LEU A 116 14.86 -30.53 6.74
N VAL A 117 14.19 -29.40 6.89
CA VAL A 117 14.70 -28.24 7.64
C VAL A 117 13.92 -28.13 8.95
N GLN A 118 14.60 -28.26 10.09
CA GLN A 118 13.94 -28.06 11.38
C GLN A 118 13.83 -26.55 11.65
N SER A 119 12.59 -26.05 11.73
CA SER A 119 12.29 -24.63 11.87
C SER A 119 11.96 -24.22 13.31
N SER A 120 11.58 -25.18 14.15
CA SER A 120 11.39 -25.03 15.60
C SER A 120 11.68 -26.37 16.29
N ALA A 121 11.65 -26.42 17.63
CA ALA A 121 11.86 -27.66 18.38
C ALA A 121 10.90 -28.79 17.95
N GLN A 122 9.70 -28.46 17.48
CA GLN A 122 8.65 -29.43 17.12
C GLN A 122 8.15 -29.28 15.67
N SER A 123 8.67 -28.33 14.89
CA SER A 123 8.23 -28.05 13.52
C SER A 123 9.35 -28.29 12.51
N TYR A 124 9.00 -28.94 11.41
CA TYR A 124 9.90 -29.20 10.28
C TYR A 124 9.29 -28.72 8.96
N GLN A 125 10.19 -28.47 8.00
CA GLN A 125 9.91 -28.08 6.64
C GLN A 125 10.43 -29.16 5.70
N ALA A 126 9.52 -29.92 5.08
CA ALA A 126 9.87 -30.94 4.11
C ALA A 126 9.98 -30.35 2.71
N TRP A 127 10.99 -30.80 1.99
CA TRP A 127 11.29 -30.46 0.60
C TRP A 127 11.32 -31.72 -0.24
N LEU A 128 10.59 -31.73 -1.35
CA LEU A 128 10.57 -32.83 -2.31
C LEU A 128 11.17 -32.33 -3.62
N GLN A 129 12.26 -32.95 -4.05
CA GLN A 129 12.84 -32.72 -5.37
C GLN A 129 12.10 -33.57 -6.39
N LEU A 130 11.64 -32.92 -7.44
CA LEU A 130 10.89 -33.53 -8.53
C LEU A 130 11.81 -33.95 -9.67
N ASP A 131 11.36 -34.96 -10.41
CA ASP A 131 11.94 -35.41 -11.69
C ASP A 131 11.86 -34.36 -12.80
N GLN A 132 10.90 -33.44 -12.70
CA GLN A 132 10.75 -32.33 -13.65
C GLN A 132 10.40 -31.02 -12.96
N ALA A 133 10.82 -29.91 -13.58
CA ALA A 133 10.44 -28.58 -13.13
C ALA A 133 8.97 -28.29 -13.45
N LEU A 134 8.21 -27.84 -12.45
CA LEU A 134 6.81 -27.45 -12.59
C LEU A 134 6.68 -25.94 -12.65
N ASN A 135 5.74 -25.44 -13.46
CA ASN A 135 5.40 -24.01 -13.42
C ASN A 135 4.67 -23.65 -12.11
N ALA A 136 4.52 -22.34 -11.84
CA ALA A 136 3.93 -21.88 -10.58
C ALA A 136 2.49 -22.37 -10.33
N LYS A 137 1.69 -22.55 -11.39
CA LYS A 137 0.31 -23.03 -11.27
C LYS A 137 0.28 -24.50 -10.89
N GLU A 138 1.02 -25.33 -11.60
CA GLU A 138 1.13 -26.78 -11.33
C GLU A 138 1.71 -27.03 -9.94
N ARG A 139 2.79 -26.34 -9.60
CA ARG A 139 3.42 -26.41 -8.28
C ARG A 139 2.43 -26.06 -7.16
N SER A 140 1.63 -25.01 -7.33
CA SER A 140 0.62 -24.63 -6.32
C SER A 140 -0.43 -25.74 -6.13
N GLN A 141 -0.88 -26.38 -7.21
CA GLN A 141 -1.83 -27.50 -7.14
C GLN A 141 -1.23 -28.70 -6.41
N PHE A 142 0.01 -29.09 -6.75
CA PHE A 142 0.70 -30.19 -6.07
C PHE A 142 0.91 -29.90 -4.58
N GLN A 143 1.33 -28.69 -4.22
CA GLN A 143 1.51 -28.34 -2.82
C GLN A 143 0.20 -28.29 -2.04
N GLN A 144 -0.91 -27.86 -2.66
CA GLN A 144 -2.22 -27.97 -2.03
C GLN A 144 -2.59 -29.42 -1.75
N ARG A 145 -2.32 -30.34 -2.70
CA ARG A 145 -2.57 -31.78 -2.52
C ARG A 145 -1.69 -32.38 -1.43
N LEU A 146 -0.40 -32.07 -1.43
CA LEU A 146 0.54 -32.47 -0.38
C LEU A 146 0.09 -31.97 0.98
N ARG A 147 -0.26 -30.68 1.08
CA ARG A 147 -0.76 -30.09 2.33
C ARG A 147 -1.98 -30.85 2.86
N CYS A 148 -2.96 -31.12 2.00
CA CYS A 148 -4.15 -31.86 2.41
C CYS A 148 -3.81 -33.30 2.84
N ALA A 149 -2.97 -34.00 2.07
CA ALA A 149 -2.56 -35.37 2.37
C ALA A 149 -1.77 -35.49 3.68
N TRP A 150 -0.97 -34.48 4.02
CA TRP A 150 -0.10 -34.48 5.20
C TRP A 150 -0.65 -33.64 6.36
N GLN A 151 -1.85 -33.08 6.23
CA GLN A 151 -2.47 -32.19 7.22
C GLN A 151 -1.57 -31.01 7.64
N ALA A 152 -0.74 -30.53 6.71
CA ALA A 152 0.26 -29.51 6.94
C ALA A 152 -0.30 -28.08 6.95
N ASP A 153 0.53 -27.09 7.32
CA ASP A 153 0.11 -25.70 7.42
C ASP A 153 -0.40 -25.12 6.07
N SER A 154 -1.38 -24.23 6.17
CA SER A 154 -2.02 -23.57 5.04
C SER A 154 -1.08 -22.74 4.15
N CYS A 155 0.02 -22.20 4.67
CA CYS A 155 1.00 -21.42 3.92
C CYS A 155 1.77 -22.26 2.88
N SER A 156 1.83 -23.57 3.09
CA SER A 156 2.41 -24.56 2.18
C SER A 156 1.71 -24.60 0.82
N ALA A 157 0.47 -24.11 0.69
CA ALA A 157 -0.30 -24.14 -0.56
C ALA A 157 0.19 -23.14 -1.67
N ASN A 158 1.25 -22.38 -1.42
CA ASN A 158 1.69 -21.28 -2.27
C ASN A 158 3.02 -21.58 -3.00
N ALA A 159 3.00 -21.55 -4.33
CA ALA A 159 4.16 -21.89 -5.18
C ALA A 159 5.31 -20.86 -5.16
N ILE A 160 5.08 -19.69 -4.57
CA ILE A 160 6.07 -18.61 -4.41
C ILE A 160 6.29 -18.28 -2.92
N GLY A 161 6.12 -19.27 -2.05
CA GLY A 161 6.30 -19.15 -0.61
C GLY A 161 7.70 -18.67 -0.23
N LEU A 162 7.79 -18.05 0.94
CA LEU A 162 9.07 -17.79 1.60
C LEU A 162 9.34 -18.93 2.57
N VAL A 163 10.54 -19.47 2.49
CA VAL A 163 10.98 -20.64 3.24
C VAL A 163 12.14 -20.29 4.14
N ARG A 164 12.33 -21.03 5.24
CA ARG A 164 13.41 -20.74 6.18
C ARG A 164 14.76 -21.14 5.60
N VAL A 165 15.79 -20.36 5.88
CA VAL A 165 17.18 -20.70 5.57
C VAL A 165 17.79 -21.45 6.76
N PRO A 166 18.40 -22.64 6.58
CA PRO A 166 19.26 -23.25 7.59
C PRO A 166 20.45 -22.31 7.86
N ALA A 167 20.63 -21.80 9.09
CA ALA A 167 21.42 -20.63 9.52
C ALA A 167 20.62 -19.36 9.84
N GLY A 168 19.29 -19.36 9.69
CA GLY A 168 18.44 -18.37 10.33
C GLY A 168 18.15 -18.73 11.79
N TYR A 169 17.52 -17.80 12.52
CA TYR A 169 16.87 -18.10 13.79
C TYR A 169 15.36 -17.99 13.63
N ASN A 170 14.62 -18.91 14.22
CA ASN A 170 13.19 -18.72 14.46
C ASN A 170 13.03 -17.95 15.77
N ARG A 171 12.48 -16.74 15.67
CA ARG A 171 12.27 -15.83 16.81
C ARG A 171 10.81 -15.56 17.13
N LYS A 172 9.92 -16.41 16.61
CA LYS A 172 8.50 -16.38 16.97
C LYS A 172 8.32 -16.64 18.46
N ARG A 173 7.39 -15.92 19.09
CA ARG A 173 7.00 -16.11 20.50
C ARG A 173 8.16 -15.99 21.50
N HIS A 174 9.08 -15.05 21.27
CA HIS A 174 10.30 -14.85 22.08
C HIS A 174 11.22 -16.07 22.16
N SER A 175 11.02 -17.09 21.33
CA SER A 175 11.96 -18.20 21.22
C SER A 175 13.20 -17.77 20.44
N ARG A 176 14.28 -18.55 20.54
CA ARG A 176 15.46 -18.41 19.68
C ARG A 176 15.93 -19.79 19.29
N PHE A 177 15.32 -20.34 18.24
CA PHE A 177 15.66 -21.65 17.73
C PHE A 177 16.56 -21.52 16.50
N ALA A 178 17.73 -22.15 16.52
CA ALA A 178 18.63 -22.18 15.39
C ALA A 178 18.06 -23.11 14.31
N VAL A 179 17.61 -22.51 13.20
CA VAL A 179 17.09 -23.27 12.06
C VAL A 179 18.25 -24.01 11.42
N HIS A 180 18.10 -25.31 11.22
CA HIS A 180 19.14 -26.13 10.63
C HIS A 180 18.55 -27.21 9.72
N LEU A 181 19.42 -27.74 8.86
CA LEU A 181 19.10 -28.85 7.97
C LEU A 181 19.18 -30.14 8.79
N ALA A 182 18.03 -30.75 9.08
CA ALA A 182 17.94 -31.92 9.95
C ALA A 182 18.21 -33.22 9.19
N HIS A 183 17.80 -33.30 7.92
CA HIS A 183 17.96 -34.49 7.10
C HIS A 183 18.10 -34.13 5.61
N THR A 184 18.86 -34.94 4.89
CA THR A 184 18.98 -34.91 3.43
C THR A 184 18.98 -36.33 2.89
N SER A 185 18.32 -36.55 1.76
CA SER A 185 18.27 -37.80 1.03
C SER A 185 18.49 -37.54 -0.47
N ALA A 186 18.95 -38.55 -1.20
CA ALA A 186 18.99 -38.53 -2.66
C ALA A 186 17.64 -38.85 -3.32
N THR A 187 16.58 -39.05 -2.53
CA THR A 187 15.24 -39.40 -3.03
C THR A 187 14.72 -38.34 -4.00
N MET A 188 14.50 -38.74 -5.24
CA MET A 188 13.80 -37.95 -6.25
C MET A 188 12.37 -38.45 -6.40
N TRP A 189 11.43 -37.51 -6.48
CA TRP A 189 10.00 -37.80 -6.53
C TRP A 189 9.49 -37.60 -7.95
N THR A 190 8.85 -38.62 -8.53
CA THR A 190 8.24 -38.43 -9.83
C THR A 190 6.90 -37.72 -9.69
N THR A 191 6.67 -36.73 -10.55
CA THR A 191 5.38 -36.04 -10.61
C THR A 191 4.22 -36.99 -10.94
N ALA A 192 4.48 -38.07 -11.70
CA ALA A 192 3.51 -39.12 -11.98
C ALA A 192 3.12 -39.90 -10.72
N THR A 193 4.10 -40.36 -9.94
CA THR A 193 3.84 -41.08 -8.67
C THR A 193 3.14 -40.17 -7.67
N LEU A 194 3.53 -38.90 -7.57
CA LEU A 194 2.84 -37.93 -6.70
C LEU A 194 1.38 -37.72 -7.14
N LYS A 195 1.09 -37.64 -8.45
CA LYS A 195 -0.30 -37.50 -8.95
C LYS A 195 -1.17 -38.69 -8.59
N GLN A 196 -0.60 -39.90 -8.60
CA GLN A 196 -1.28 -41.15 -8.26
C GLN A 196 -1.50 -41.29 -6.75
N LYS A 197 -0.48 -40.98 -5.94
CA LYS A 197 -0.53 -41.14 -4.48
C LYS A 197 -1.32 -40.05 -3.77
N LEU A 198 -1.27 -38.82 -4.28
CA LEU A 198 -1.96 -37.71 -3.65
C LEU A 198 -3.41 -37.70 -4.13
N PRO A 199 -4.41 -37.59 -3.22
CA PRO A 199 -5.80 -37.48 -3.64
C PRO A 199 -5.96 -36.26 -4.55
N PRO A 200 -6.83 -36.30 -5.58
CA PRO A 200 -7.18 -35.09 -6.30
C PRO A 200 -7.62 -34.04 -5.28
N LEU A 201 -7.34 -32.77 -5.56
CA LEU A 201 -8.01 -31.73 -4.77
C LEU A 201 -9.49 -31.98 -4.98
N ASP A 202 -10.20 -32.28 -3.91
CA ASP A 202 -11.65 -32.30 -3.94
C ASP A 202 -12.08 -30.92 -4.43
N GLN A 203 -12.34 -30.84 -5.72
CA GLN A 203 -13.09 -29.76 -6.33
C GLN A 203 -14.57 -29.96 -6.02
N THR A 204 -14.90 -30.46 -4.84
CA THR A 204 -16.11 -30.08 -4.14
C THR A 204 -15.97 -28.60 -3.76
N THR A 205 -15.78 -27.73 -4.75
CA THR A 205 -16.66 -26.58 -4.88
C THR A 205 -18.04 -27.16 -4.69
N THR A 206 -18.58 -27.07 -3.47
CA THR A 206 -20.01 -27.15 -3.27
C THR A 206 -20.56 -26.24 -4.35
N THR A 207 -21.22 -26.80 -5.36
CA THR A 207 -21.77 -25.99 -6.44
C THR A 207 -22.90 -25.23 -5.79
N ILE A 208 -22.60 -24.02 -5.31
CA ILE A 208 -23.58 -23.16 -4.68
C ILE A 208 -24.56 -22.80 -5.80
N ASP A 209 -25.82 -23.13 -5.60
CA ASP A 209 -26.88 -22.74 -6.52
C ASP A 209 -27.00 -21.21 -6.52
N MET A 210 -26.41 -20.58 -7.54
CA MET A 210 -26.36 -19.13 -7.65
C MET A 210 -27.75 -18.51 -7.82
N ALA A 211 -28.72 -19.24 -8.37
CA ALA A 211 -30.09 -18.76 -8.46
C ALA A 211 -30.73 -18.66 -7.07
N ALA A 212 -30.47 -19.65 -6.20
CA ALA A 212 -30.87 -19.57 -4.79
C ALA A 212 -30.14 -18.45 -4.04
N VAL A 213 -28.87 -18.17 -4.35
CA VAL A 213 -28.14 -17.03 -3.78
C VAL A 213 -28.77 -15.70 -4.18
N GLU A 214 -29.10 -15.52 -5.46
CA GLU A 214 -29.77 -14.32 -6.00
C GLU A 214 -31.15 -14.12 -5.38
N GLN A 215 -31.91 -15.20 -5.20
CA GLN A 215 -33.17 -15.19 -4.48
C GLN A 215 -32.99 -14.73 -3.04
N TRP A 216 -32.04 -15.28 -2.30
CA TRP A 216 -31.80 -14.90 -0.91
C TRP A 216 -31.22 -13.49 -0.75
N TYR A 217 -30.41 -13.06 -1.71
CA TYR A 217 -29.87 -11.70 -1.74
C TYR A 217 -30.97 -10.65 -2.00
N GLY A 218 -31.95 -10.97 -2.85
CA GLY A 218 -33.16 -10.15 -3.00
C GLY A 218 -34.05 -10.15 -1.75
N ASN A 219 -33.94 -11.18 -0.90
CA ASN A 219 -34.74 -11.34 0.33
C ASN A 219 -33.92 -11.16 1.61
N LEU A 220 -32.90 -10.29 1.61
CA LEU A 220 -32.01 -10.09 2.76
C LEU A 220 -32.75 -9.71 4.04
N ASP A 221 -33.83 -8.93 3.95
CA ASP A 221 -34.66 -8.55 5.10
C ASP A 221 -35.24 -9.76 5.85
N GLY A 222 -35.46 -10.88 5.15
CA GLY A 222 -35.87 -12.15 5.76
C GLY A 222 -34.76 -12.84 6.55
N LEU A 223 -33.50 -12.59 6.18
CA LEU A 223 -32.29 -13.15 6.78
C LEU A 223 -31.69 -12.27 7.88
N LEU A 224 -32.03 -10.99 7.91
CA LEU A 224 -31.53 -10.01 8.87
C LEU A 224 -32.56 -9.73 9.99
N ASN A 225 -32.09 -9.30 11.16
CA ASN A 225 -32.91 -8.75 12.23
C ASN A 225 -33.00 -7.22 12.11
N ALA A 226 -33.73 -6.58 13.03
CA ALA A 226 -33.89 -5.12 13.07
C ALA A 226 -32.56 -4.35 13.21
N GLN A 227 -31.49 -5.01 13.65
CA GLN A 227 -30.14 -4.44 13.79
C GLN A 227 -29.29 -4.64 12.53
N GLY A 228 -29.83 -5.21 11.45
CA GLY A 228 -29.09 -5.52 10.23
C GLY A 228 -28.11 -6.69 10.36
N LEU A 229 -28.28 -7.54 11.39
CA LEU A 229 -27.44 -8.71 11.64
C LEU A 229 -28.19 -10.01 11.30
N PRO A 230 -27.50 -11.13 11.05
CA PRO A 230 -28.13 -12.41 10.79
C PRO A 230 -29.16 -12.80 11.87
N ARG A 231 -30.41 -13.02 11.46
CA ARG A 231 -31.60 -13.14 12.31
C ARG A 231 -31.52 -14.23 13.39
N ARG A 232 -30.76 -15.30 13.15
CA ARG A 232 -30.61 -16.42 14.10
C ARG A 232 -29.56 -16.18 15.15
N TRP A 233 -28.70 -15.19 14.97
CA TRP A 233 -27.85 -14.79 16.06
C TRP A 233 -28.73 -14.09 17.09
N ARG A 234 -28.84 -14.71 18.27
CA ARG A 234 -29.56 -14.14 19.42
C ARG A 234 -28.62 -13.69 20.53
N ASN A 235 -27.34 -14.06 20.40
CA ASN A 235 -26.34 -13.86 21.43
C ASN A 235 -25.21 -12.96 20.90
N PRO A 236 -24.95 -11.79 21.52
CA PRO A 236 -23.87 -10.89 21.11
C PRO A 236 -22.46 -11.47 21.34
N VAL A 237 -22.33 -12.61 22.03
CA VAL A 237 -21.04 -13.29 22.28
C VAL A 237 -20.52 -14.01 21.04
N VAL A 238 -21.34 -14.24 20.00
CA VAL A 238 -20.93 -14.93 18.78
C VAL A 238 -19.79 -14.14 18.08
N PRO A 239 -18.63 -14.75 17.77
CA PRO A 239 -17.51 -14.04 17.16
C PRO A 239 -17.87 -13.29 15.86
N GLY A 240 -18.67 -13.89 14.98
CA GLY A 240 -19.15 -13.23 13.75
C GLY A 240 -20.01 -11.99 14.03
N TRP A 241 -20.80 -11.98 15.11
CA TRP A 241 -21.55 -10.80 15.54
C TRP A 241 -20.62 -9.65 15.87
N ARG A 242 -19.60 -9.94 16.68
CA ARG A 242 -18.61 -8.96 17.12
C ARG A 242 -17.82 -8.40 15.93
N VAL A 243 -17.46 -9.23 14.95
CA VAL A 243 -16.80 -8.78 13.72
C VAL A 243 -17.70 -7.80 12.94
N LEU A 244 -18.98 -8.14 12.72
CA LEU A 244 -19.89 -7.26 11.96
C LEU A 244 -20.17 -5.92 12.65
N ARG A 245 -20.02 -5.83 13.98
CA ARG A 245 -20.11 -4.57 14.73
C ARG A 245 -18.80 -3.80 14.84
N GLY A 246 -17.68 -4.41 14.46
CA GLY A 246 -16.34 -3.86 14.67
C GLY A 246 -15.78 -4.08 16.09
N ASP A 247 -16.45 -4.88 16.92
CA ASP A 247 -16.04 -5.22 18.30
C ASP A 247 -14.92 -6.29 18.36
N LEU A 248 -14.62 -6.92 17.22
CA LEU A 248 -13.57 -7.91 17.05
C LEU A 248 -12.98 -7.79 15.63
N SER A 249 -11.65 -7.86 15.50
CA SER A 249 -10.97 -7.98 14.21
C SER A 249 -9.98 -9.12 14.25
N GLY A 250 -9.99 -9.98 13.24
CA GLY A 250 -9.04 -11.05 13.02
C GLY A 250 -7.78 -10.58 12.28
N GLY A 251 -7.36 -9.32 12.41
CA GLY A 251 -6.14 -8.81 11.77
C GLY A 251 -6.20 -8.59 10.26
N SER A 252 -7.15 -9.23 9.55
CA SER A 252 -7.39 -9.02 8.11
C SER A 252 -8.86 -9.16 7.71
N THR A 253 -9.27 -8.47 6.65
CA THR A 253 -10.64 -8.55 6.11
C THR A 253 -11.02 -9.94 5.60
N SER A 254 -10.03 -10.78 5.26
CA SER A 254 -10.27 -12.17 4.84
C SER A 254 -10.51 -13.08 6.04
N GLU A 255 -9.82 -12.81 7.16
CA GLU A 255 -10.05 -13.51 8.42
C GLU A 255 -11.39 -13.12 9.05
N ASP A 256 -11.73 -11.83 9.06
CA ASP A 256 -13.04 -11.33 9.48
C ASP A 256 -14.18 -12.01 8.72
N ARG A 257 -14.06 -12.11 7.39
CA ARG A 257 -15.01 -12.84 6.54
C ARG A 257 -15.11 -14.32 6.93
N TYR A 258 -13.97 -14.98 7.18
CA TYR A 258 -13.95 -16.37 7.61
C TYR A 258 -14.65 -16.57 8.96
N ILE A 259 -14.44 -15.68 9.94
CA ILE A 259 -15.08 -15.72 11.26
C ILE A 259 -16.60 -15.59 11.13
N VAL A 260 -17.07 -14.66 10.28
CA VAL A 260 -18.51 -14.49 10.01
C VAL A 260 -19.10 -15.73 9.35
N ILE A 261 -18.48 -16.23 8.28
CA ILE A 261 -18.94 -17.45 7.57
C ILE A 261 -18.97 -18.65 8.53
N LYS A 262 -17.93 -18.83 9.35
CA LYS A 262 -17.88 -19.89 10.36
C LYS A 262 -19.05 -19.78 11.33
N SER A 263 -19.32 -18.57 11.82
CA SER A 263 -20.44 -18.31 12.73
C SER A 263 -21.79 -18.61 12.07
N LEU A 264 -21.98 -18.29 10.79
CA LEU A 264 -23.20 -18.61 10.06
C LEU A 264 -23.39 -20.12 9.88
N VAL A 265 -22.34 -20.86 9.51
CA VAL A 265 -22.40 -22.33 9.39
C VAL A 265 -22.81 -22.95 10.71
N LEU A 266 -22.17 -22.55 11.83
CA LEU A 266 -22.46 -23.09 13.17
C LEU A 266 -23.89 -22.81 13.66
N HIS A 267 -24.57 -21.80 13.09
CA HIS A 267 -25.98 -21.51 13.36
C HIS A 267 -26.94 -22.17 12.34
N GLY A 268 -26.43 -23.13 11.58
CA GLY A 268 -27.23 -23.98 10.70
C GLY A 268 -27.80 -23.25 9.48
N TYR A 269 -27.23 -22.13 9.05
CA TYR A 269 -27.63 -21.49 7.80
C TYR A 269 -27.30 -22.40 6.59
N PRO A 270 -28.15 -22.52 5.57
CA PRO A 270 -27.81 -23.14 4.30
C PRO A 270 -26.79 -22.35 3.50
N ASP A 271 -26.06 -23.02 2.61
CA ASP A 271 -24.93 -22.46 1.87
C ASP A 271 -25.30 -21.24 1.01
N ALA A 272 -26.49 -21.26 0.37
CA ALA A 272 -26.98 -20.13 -0.42
C ALA A 272 -27.30 -18.89 0.45
N GLU A 273 -27.88 -19.09 1.63
CA GLU A 273 -28.15 -18.00 2.60
C GLU A 273 -26.84 -17.42 3.13
N ILE A 274 -25.86 -18.27 3.43
CA ILE A 274 -24.52 -17.85 3.88
C ILE A 274 -23.83 -17.01 2.82
N MET A 275 -23.88 -17.45 1.56
CA MET A 275 -23.31 -16.72 0.43
C MET A 275 -23.96 -15.34 0.27
N ALA A 276 -25.29 -15.27 0.32
CA ALA A 276 -26.02 -14.01 0.24
C ALA A 276 -25.65 -13.06 1.39
N LEU A 277 -25.65 -13.54 2.64
CA LEU A 277 -25.27 -12.76 3.82
C LEU A 277 -23.80 -12.31 3.78
N ALA A 278 -22.88 -13.20 3.41
CA ALA A 278 -21.47 -12.86 3.31
C ALA A 278 -21.19 -11.84 2.20
N ARG A 279 -21.93 -11.91 1.09
CA ARG A 279 -21.83 -10.94 0.00
C ARG A 279 -22.36 -9.57 0.41
N ALA A 280 -23.44 -9.52 1.20
CA ALA A 280 -24.03 -8.28 1.69
C ALA A 280 -23.22 -7.64 2.83
N LEU A 281 -22.79 -8.43 3.81
CA LEU A 281 -22.25 -7.94 5.08
C LEU A 281 -20.73 -7.98 5.17
N CYS A 282 -20.07 -8.86 4.40
CA CYS A 282 -18.64 -9.12 4.55
C CYS A 282 -17.81 -8.60 3.38
N ASP A 283 -18.34 -7.79 2.45
CA ASP A 283 -17.55 -7.32 1.30
C ASP A 283 -16.22 -6.69 1.77
N PHE A 284 -16.28 -5.80 2.75
CA PHE A 284 -15.13 -5.09 3.33
C PHE A 284 -14.25 -4.44 2.23
N GLY A 285 -14.86 -4.00 1.13
CA GLY A 285 -14.21 -3.40 -0.04
C GLY A 285 -13.57 -4.40 -1.02
N ALA A 286 -13.63 -5.71 -0.77
CA ALA A 286 -12.97 -6.72 -1.59
C ALA A 286 -13.51 -6.79 -3.02
N SER A 287 -14.82 -6.63 -3.22
CA SER A 287 -15.46 -6.56 -4.54
C SER A 287 -14.88 -5.42 -5.35
N SER A 288 -14.68 -4.26 -4.73
CA SER A 288 -14.13 -3.07 -5.39
C SER A 288 -12.63 -3.21 -5.70
N ASP A 289 -11.89 -3.91 -4.86
CA ASP A 289 -10.43 -4.05 -4.99
C ASP A 289 -10.01 -5.23 -5.87
N LYS A 290 -10.67 -6.37 -5.71
CA LYS A 290 -10.31 -7.67 -6.30
C LYS A 290 -11.39 -8.23 -7.24
N GLY A 291 -12.57 -7.61 -7.31
CA GLY A 291 -13.69 -8.02 -8.16
C GLY A 291 -14.67 -8.96 -7.46
N SER A 292 -15.95 -8.90 -7.85
CA SER A 292 -17.00 -9.77 -7.28
C SER A 292 -16.71 -11.26 -7.48
N ALA A 293 -16.16 -11.66 -8.63
CA ALA A 293 -15.80 -13.06 -8.87
C ALA A 293 -14.73 -13.61 -7.89
N TRP A 294 -13.78 -12.76 -7.49
CA TRP A 294 -12.80 -13.13 -6.47
C TRP A 294 -13.47 -13.30 -5.11
N LEU A 295 -14.34 -12.36 -4.76
CA LEU A 295 -15.11 -12.39 -3.51
C LEU A 295 -15.96 -13.66 -3.42
N ASP A 296 -16.66 -14.02 -4.49
CA ASP A 296 -17.48 -15.22 -4.56
C ASP A 296 -16.65 -16.49 -4.36
N THR A 297 -15.52 -16.58 -5.05
CA THR A 297 -14.57 -17.69 -4.90
C THR A 297 -14.05 -17.79 -3.46
N ASP A 298 -13.77 -16.64 -2.82
CA ASP A 298 -13.26 -16.59 -1.46
C ASP A 298 -14.31 -17.03 -0.42
N ILE A 299 -15.58 -16.61 -0.59
CA ILE A 299 -16.69 -17.05 0.26
C ILE A 299 -16.92 -18.56 0.10
N THR A 300 -17.01 -19.06 -1.13
CA THR A 300 -17.20 -20.50 -1.40
C THR A 300 -16.07 -21.34 -0.80
N ARG A 301 -14.82 -20.88 -0.91
CA ARG A 301 -13.65 -21.54 -0.29
C ARG A 301 -13.76 -21.56 1.24
N CYS A 302 -14.13 -20.45 1.86
CA CYS A 302 -14.33 -20.36 3.31
C CYS A 302 -15.46 -21.31 3.76
N LEU A 303 -16.57 -21.33 3.04
CA LEU A 303 -17.72 -22.17 3.32
C LEU A 303 -17.37 -23.66 3.25
N ALA A 304 -16.74 -24.10 2.16
CA ALA A 304 -16.28 -25.49 2.00
C ALA A 304 -15.32 -25.91 3.13
N LYS A 305 -14.38 -25.03 3.49
CA LYS A 305 -13.45 -25.27 4.62
C LYS A 305 -14.20 -25.47 5.94
N VAL A 306 -15.20 -24.64 6.24
CA VAL A 306 -15.95 -24.74 7.50
C VAL A 306 -16.88 -25.96 7.50
N ARG A 307 -17.56 -26.27 6.39
CA ARG A 307 -18.41 -27.46 6.25
C ARG A 307 -17.64 -28.75 6.45
N ALA A 308 -16.45 -28.85 5.85
CA ALA A 308 -15.56 -29.99 6.06
C ALA A 308 -15.13 -30.14 7.53
N ALA A 309 -14.92 -29.02 8.23
CA ALA A 309 -14.55 -29.03 9.66
C ALA A 309 -15.74 -29.30 10.60
N HIS A 310 -16.97 -29.04 10.16
CA HIS A 310 -18.18 -29.15 10.97
C HIS A 310 -19.31 -29.89 10.22
N PRO A 311 -19.10 -31.15 9.80
CA PRO A 311 -20.06 -31.90 8.98
C PRO A 311 -21.35 -32.26 9.73
N HIS A 312 -21.31 -32.26 11.06
CA HIS A 312 -22.44 -32.61 11.94
C HIS A 312 -23.42 -31.45 12.18
N VAL A 313 -23.15 -30.25 11.68
CA VAL A 313 -24.03 -29.10 11.92
C VAL A 313 -25.29 -29.21 11.08
N THR A 314 -26.43 -29.39 11.75
CA THR A 314 -27.74 -29.50 11.13
C THR A 314 -28.11 -28.21 10.38
N ILE A 315 -28.37 -28.34 9.08
CA ILE A 315 -28.88 -27.24 8.26
C ILE A 315 -30.36 -27.03 8.59
N SER A 316 -30.71 -25.81 8.96
CA SER A 316 -32.08 -25.36 9.12
C SER A 316 -32.32 -24.27 8.09
N PRO A 317 -33.19 -24.41 7.08
CA PRO A 317 -33.47 -23.34 6.13
C PRO A 317 -34.29 -22.20 6.76
N THR A 318 -34.04 -20.95 6.36
CA THR A 318 -34.85 -19.81 6.81
C THR A 318 -36.21 -19.87 6.12
N ARG A 319 -37.29 -19.69 6.88
CA ARG A 319 -38.65 -19.62 6.33
C ARG A 319 -39.01 -18.16 6.08
N THR A 320 -39.28 -17.79 4.83
CA THR A 320 -39.77 -16.45 4.45
C THR A 320 -41.24 -16.52 4.05
N ALA A 321 -42.02 -15.50 4.41
CA ALA A 321 -43.47 -15.44 4.17
C ALA A 321 -43.84 -14.91 2.76
N ALA A 322 -42.90 -14.27 2.07
CA ALA A 322 -43.03 -13.86 0.68
C ALA A 322 -41.63 -13.84 0.04
N THR A 323 -41.51 -14.45 -1.13
CA THR A 323 -40.24 -14.52 -1.86
C THR A 323 -40.26 -13.44 -2.92
N GLN A 324 -39.53 -12.35 -2.72
CA GLN A 324 -39.20 -11.44 -3.82
C GLN A 324 -38.47 -12.24 -4.91
N SER A 325 -38.71 -11.88 -6.17
CA SER A 325 -38.02 -12.50 -7.31
C SER A 325 -36.50 -12.34 -7.16
N ALA A 326 -35.77 -13.33 -7.67
CA ALA A 326 -34.31 -13.31 -7.68
C ALA A 326 -33.79 -12.01 -8.30
N GLN A 327 -32.89 -11.32 -7.59
CA GLN A 327 -32.21 -10.15 -8.10
C GLN A 327 -30.78 -10.53 -8.47
N PRO A 328 -30.31 -10.17 -9.69
CA PRO A 328 -28.95 -10.46 -10.10
C PRO A 328 -27.96 -9.79 -9.15
N LEU A 329 -26.96 -10.56 -8.71
CA LEU A 329 -25.99 -10.05 -7.75
C LEU A 329 -25.16 -8.92 -8.38
N PRO A 330 -24.86 -7.84 -7.64
CA PRO A 330 -24.00 -6.77 -8.14
C PRO A 330 -22.64 -7.32 -8.62
N GLN A 331 -22.32 -7.06 -9.88
CA GLN A 331 -21.05 -7.45 -10.50
C GLN A 331 -20.12 -6.26 -10.58
N VAL A 332 -19.03 -6.31 -9.80
CA VAL A 332 -17.99 -5.29 -9.77
C VAL A 332 -16.74 -5.89 -10.42
N ALA A 333 -16.30 -5.30 -11.52
CA ALA A 333 -15.04 -5.68 -12.13
C ALA A 333 -13.87 -5.32 -11.20
N PRO A 334 -12.81 -6.15 -11.12
CA PRO A 334 -11.64 -5.83 -10.32
C PRO A 334 -11.10 -4.46 -10.70
N ARG A 335 -10.81 -3.62 -9.71
CA ARG A 335 -10.01 -2.42 -9.96
C ARG A 335 -8.70 -2.86 -10.60
N ARG A 336 -8.47 -2.45 -11.84
CA ARG A 336 -7.15 -2.55 -12.46
C ARG A 336 -6.15 -1.97 -11.45
N ARG A 337 -5.11 -2.75 -11.11
CA ARG A 337 -4.06 -2.51 -10.09
C ARG A 337 -3.21 -1.22 -10.29
N GLY A 338 -3.81 -0.14 -10.76
CA GLY A 338 -3.22 1.18 -10.90
C GLY A 338 -3.82 2.22 -9.96
N ARG A 339 -4.87 1.91 -9.18
CA ARG A 339 -5.38 2.87 -8.18
C ARG A 339 -4.68 2.65 -6.83
N PRO A 340 -3.93 3.65 -6.34
CA PRO A 340 -3.18 3.53 -5.09
C PRO A 340 -4.09 3.31 -3.86
N HIS A 341 -3.50 2.74 -2.81
CA HIS A 341 -4.14 2.41 -1.52
C HIS A 341 -4.75 3.67 -0.87
N ARG A 342 -5.87 3.53 -0.14
CA ARG A 342 -6.59 4.68 0.45
C ARG A 342 -6.12 4.89 1.90
N ILE A 343 -4.89 5.38 2.10
CA ILE A 343 -4.41 5.86 3.41
C ILE A 343 -5.05 7.22 3.73
N THR A 344 -5.48 7.45 4.97
CA THR A 344 -5.96 8.76 5.42
C THR A 344 -4.78 9.73 5.60
N SER A 345 -5.06 11.03 5.67
CA SER A 345 -4.05 12.06 5.92
C SER A 345 -3.31 11.79 7.23
N ASP A 346 -4.03 11.51 8.31
CA ASP A 346 -3.41 11.32 9.63
C ASP A 346 -2.57 10.04 9.68
N VAL A 347 -3.01 8.97 9.01
CA VAL A 347 -2.21 7.74 8.92
C VAL A 347 -0.95 7.95 8.10
N ALA A 348 -1.05 8.69 6.99
CA ALA A 348 0.11 9.08 6.22
C ALA A 348 1.06 9.98 7.02
N PHE A 349 0.54 10.87 7.86
CA PHE A 349 1.34 11.75 8.72
C PHE A 349 2.12 10.95 9.76
N CYS A 350 1.45 10.07 10.52
CA CYS A 350 2.13 9.22 11.52
C CYS A 350 3.24 8.36 10.90
N GLN A 351 2.95 7.72 9.77
CA GLN A 351 3.97 6.92 9.07
C GLN A 351 5.11 7.78 8.49
N THR A 352 4.87 9.07 8.25
CA THR A 352 5.91 10.02 7.80
C THR A 352 6.77 10.44 8.96
N PHE A 353 6.16 10.64 10.13
CA PHE A 353 6.85 10.90 11.39
C PHE A 353 7.75 9.74 11.80
N GLU A 354 7.23 8.52 11.81
CA GLU A 354 7.96 7.30 12.21
C GLU A 354 9.11 6.95 11.26
N ALA A 355 9.04 7.42 10.01
CA ALA A 355 10.10 7.22 9.03
C ALA A 355 11.19 8.30 9.09
N ALA A 356 10.90 9.44 9.74
CA ALA A 356 11.90 10.49 9.92
C ALA A 356 12.92 10.03 10.96
N ASP A 357 14.18 10.41 10.75
CA ASP A 357 15.26 10.03 11.65
C ASP A 357 14.99 10.57 13.07
N ALA A 358 15.04 9.68 14.07
CA ALA A 358 14.49 9.92 15.41
C ALA A 358 15.17 11.08 16.15
N GLY A 359 16.40 11.44 15.76
CA GLY A 359 17.15 12.55 16.35
C GLY A 359 16.98 13.88 15.61
N THR A 360 16.77 13.87 14.30
CA THR A 360 16.75 15.09 13.47
C THR A 360 15.34 15.49 13.05
N HIS A 361 14.39 14.55 13.08
CA HIS A 361 13.05 14.67 12.50
C HIS A 361 13.08 15.13 11.03
N ILE A 362 14.16 14.78 10.34
CA ILE A 362 14.34 15.00 8.92
C ILE A 362 14.03 13.69 8.19
N LEU A 363 13.20 13.77 7.17
CA LEU A 363 12.93 12.68 6.25
C LEU A 363 13.51 12.99 4.87
N MET A 364 14.61 12.32 4.55
CA MET A 364 15.31 12.41 3.25
C MET A 364 14.55 11.63 2.16
N GLN A 365 13.32 12.04 1.87
CA GLN A 365 12.50 11.45 0.80
C GLN A 365 11.85 12.53 -0.06
N THR A 366 11.96 12.33 -1.37
CA THR A 366 11.17 13.07 -2.37
C THR A 366 9.70 12.70 -2.25
N VAL A 367 8.81 13.56 -2.77
CA VAL A 367 7.36 13.26 -2.89
C VAL A 367 7.11 11.93 -3.61
N GLY A 368 7.94 11.60 -4.62
CA GLY A 368 7.82 10.36 -5.37
C GLY A 368 8.23 9.11 -4.59
N GLU A 369 9.28 9.20 -3.79
CA GLU A 369 9.68 8.14 -2.86
C GLU A 369 8.64 7.95 -1.76
N ARG A 370 8.13 9.05 -1.21
CA ARG A 370 7.08 9.02 -0.18
C ARG A 370 5.79 8.39 -0.70
N ALA A 371 5.38 8.76 -1.92
CA ALA A 371 4.21 8.16 -2.56
C ALA A 371 4.38 6.65 -2.77
N ARG A 372 5.58 6.19 -3.17
CA ARG A 372 5.90 4.75 -3.29
C ARG A 372 5.87 4.06 -1.93
N ALA A 373 6.51 4.65 -0.91
CA ALA A 373 6.56 4.10 0.45
C ALA A 373 5.15 3.93 1.05
N LEU A 374 4.30 4.93 0.88
CA LEU A 374 2.91 4.94 1.37
C LEU A 374 1.92 4.26 0.41
N LYS A 375 2.39 3.70 -0.72
CA LYS A 375 1.58 3.08 -1.76
C LYS A 375 0.41 3.96 -2.24
N VAL A 376 0.63 5.28 -2.30
CA VAL A 376 -0.35 6.28 -2.77
C VAL A 376 0.13 7.02 -4.02
N SER A 377 -0.72 7.83 -4.66
CA SER A 377 -0.28 8.67 -5.79
C SER A 377 0.57 9.84 -5.29
N LYS A 378 1.48 10.35 -6.14
CA LYS A 378 2.20 11.60 -5.87
C LYS A 378 1.25 12.76 -5.54
N ALA A 379 0.17 12.90 -6.30
CA ALA A 379 -0.85 13.92 -6.08
C ALA A 379 -1.55 13.79 -4.70
N THR A 380 -1.70 12.57 -4.18
CA THR A 380 -2.23 12.33 -2.84
C THR A 380 -1.27 12.83 -1.77
N ILE A 381 0.03 12.53 -1.90
CA ILE A 381 1.06 13.05 -0.99
C ILE A 381 1.14 14.56 -1.06
N GLU A 382 1.17 15.14 -2.27
CA GLU A 382 1.21 16.60 -2.43
C GLU A 382 0.01 17.29 -1.76
N ARG A 383 -1.17 16.68 -1.83
CA ARG A 383 -2.36 17.17 -1.14
C ARG A 383 -2.21 17.07 0.38
N TYR A 384 -1.73 15.93 0.90
CA TYR A 384 -1.54 15.75 2.35
C TYR A 384 -0.44 16.68 2.87
N GLU A 385 0.71 16.74 2.21
CA GLU A 385 1.80 17.65 2.57
C GLU A 385 1.39 19.12 2.48
N ARG A 386 0.49 19.50 1.57
CA ARG A 386 -0.07 20.86 1.55
C ARG A 386 -0.88 21.14 2.82
N VAL A 387 -1.73 20.21 3.25
CA VAL A 387 -2.51 20.34 4.49
C VAL A 387 -1.56 20.42 5.68
N TRP A 388 -0.57 19.54 5.76
CA TRP A 388 0.38 19.52 6.88
C TRP A 388 1.27 20.76 6.92
N ARG A 389 1.73 21.28 5.76
CA ARG A 389 2.45 22.56 5.69
C ARG A 389 1.59 23.74 6.12
N HIS A 390 0.33 23.79 5.67
CA HIS A 390 -0.59 24.84 6.07
C HIS A 390 -0.89 24.80 7.58
N ALA A 391 -0.95 23.62 8.16
CA ALA A 391 -1.06 23.42 9.61
C ALA A 391 0.26 23.64 10.36
N GLY A 392 1.35 23.94 9.66
CA GLY A 392 2.68 24.14 10.24
C GLY A 392 3.33 22.88 10.79
N TYR A 393 2.87 21.67 10.42
CA TYR A 393 3.39 20.39 10.94
C TYR A 393 4.68 19.93 10.27
N ILE A 394 4.90 20.35 9.03
CA ILE A 394 6.10 20.02 8.26
C ILE A 394 6.57 21.23 7.46
N GLU A 395 7.83 21.20 7.07
CA GLU A 395 8.40 22.04 6.05
C GLU A 395 9.07 21.16 4.99
N ARG A 396 8.90 21.49 3.71
CA ARG A 396 9.62 20.80 2.62
C ARG A 396 10.73 21.70 2.14
N ILE A 397 11.97 21.29 2.38
CA ILE A 397 13.14 22.00 1.91
C ILE A 397 13.59 21.39 0.59
N THR A 398 13.71 22.24 -0.42
CA THR A 398 14.22 21.88 -1.74
C THR A 398 15.35 22.85 -2.04
N PRO A 399 16.62 22.43 -1.98
CA PRO A 399 17.76 23.27 -2.33
C PRO A 399 17.64 23.81 -3.75
N ALA A 400 18.28 24.95 -4.03
CA ALA A 400 18.28 25.57 -5.36
C ALA A 400 18.77 24.61 -6.48
N SER A 401 19.70 23.70 -6.14
CA SER A 401 20.20 22.67 -7.06
C SER A 401 19.15 21.61 -7.43
N ARG A 402 18.06 21.49 -6.67
CA ARG A 402 17.02 20.45 -6.77
C ARG A 402 17.56 19.00 -6.77
N ALA A 403 18.81 18.79 -6.38
CA ALA A 403 19.46 17.49 -6.38
C ALA A 403 18.81 16.52 -5.36
N TYR A 404 18.21 17.08 -4.30
CA TYR A 404 17.47 16.33 -3.29
C TYR A 404 16.31 17.19 -2.74
N SER A 405 15.33 16.56 -2.09
CA SER A 405 14.27 17.25 -1.36
C SER A 405 13.97 16.45 -0.11
N TYR A 406 13.84 17.13 1.03
CA TYR A 406 13.58 16.51 2.32
C TYR A 406 12.45 17.22 3.06
N LEU A 407 11.84 16.50 3.99
CA LEU A 407 10.85 17.03 4.91
C LEU A 407 11.51 17.25 6.26
N VAL A 408 11.26 18.40 6.87
CA VAL A 408 11.55 18.69 8.27
C VAL A 408 10.22 18.65 9.00
N ILE A 409 10.14 17.87 10.08
CA ILE A 409 8.95 17.87 10.94
C ILE A 409 9.17 18.92 12.03
N THR A 410 8.23 19.85 12.13
CA THR A 410 8.30 20.97 13.09
C THR A 410 7.89 20.53 14.49
N GLU A 411 8.05 21.41 15.47
CA GLU A 411 7.54 21.19 16.83
C GLU A 411 6.02 20.93 16.86
N ALA A 412 5.24 21.72 16.11
CA ALA A 412 3.80 21.50 15.99
C ALA A 412 3.47 20.12 15.41
N GLY A 413 4.26 19.65 14.45
CA GLY A 413 4.14 18.30 13.91
C GLY A 413 4.44 17.20 14.93
N ARG A 414 5.41 17.41 15.82
CA ARG A 414 5.73 16.49 16.93
C ARG A 414 4.56 16.38 17.91
N THR A 415 4.01 17.51 18.34
CA THR A 415 2.84 17.55 19.22
C THR A 415 1.65 16.85 18.58
N GLN A 416 1.37 17.12 17.30
CA GLN A 416 0.28 16.47 16.58
C GLN A 416 0.48 14.96 16.46
N TYR A 417 1.71 14.49 16.22
CA TYR A 417 2.01 13.06 16.19
C TYR A 417 1.73 12.40 17.54
N GLN A 418 2.10 13.03 18.66
CA GLN A 418 1.82 12.51 20.00
C GLN A 418 0.32 12.38 20.25
N VAL A 419 -0.48 13.39 19.85
CA VAL A 419 -1.95 13.37 19.93
C VAL A 419 -2.55 12.24 19.09
N LEU A 420 -2.10 12.09 17.84
CA LEU A 420 -2.58 11.01 16.98
C LEU A 420 -2.18 9.63 17.49
N ARG A 421 -0.98 9.51 18.08
CA ARG A 421 -0.48 8.26 18.67
C ARG A 421 -1.23 7.89 19.94
N SER A 422 -1.53 8.83 20.83
CA SER A 422 -2.34 8.58 22.04
C SER A 422 -3.77 8.22 21.69
N THR A 423 -4.37 8.91 20.71
CA THR A 423 -5.74 8.60 20.23
C THR A 423 -5.83 7.18 19.66
N ARG A 424 -4.81 6.74 18.91
CA ARG A 424 -4.71 5.36 18.41
C ARG A 424 -4.53 4.33 19.53
N LYS A 425 -3.62 4.60 20.47
CA LYS A 425 -3.42 3.72 21.63
C LYS A 425 -4.72 3.58 22.42
N ASN A 426 -5.43 4.68 22.69
CA ASN A 426 -6.70 4.63 23.43
C ASN A 426 -7.80 3.87 22.66
N HIS A 427 -7.86 3.97 21.33
CA HIS A 427 -8.75 3.12 20.54
C HIS A 427 -8.38 1.63 20.62
N GLN A 428 -7.10 1.30 20.86
CA GLN A 428 -6.62 -0.06 21.01
C GLN A 428 -6.82 -0.60 22.43
N THR A 429 -6.57 0.21 23.47
CA THR A 429 -6.73 -0.19 24.89
C THR A 429 -8.20 -0.31 25.31
N THR A 430 -9.10 0.52 24.77
CA THR A 430 -10.55 0.41 25.06
C THR A 430 -11.16 -0.88 24.49
N VAL A 431 -10.48 -1.52 23.53
CA VAL A 431 -10.86 -2.83 22.98
C VAL A 431 -10.31 -4.00 23.82
N GLU A 432 -9.30 -3.77 24.67
CA GLU A 432 -8.55 -4.83 25.36
C GLU A 432 -8.75 -4.93 26.88
N GLN A 433 -9.54 -4.07 27.54
CA GLN A 433 -9.79 -4.24 28.98
C GLN A 433 -10.75 -5.42 29.27
N PRO A 434 -10.32 -6.47 29.99
CA PRO A 434 -11.25 -7.47 30.50
C PRO A 434 -12.10 -6.89 31.62
N ARG A 435 -13.43 -7.11 31.58
CA ARG A 435 -14.32 -6.79 32.71
C ARG A 435 -13.90 -7.59 33.95
N PRO A 436 -13.94 -7.02 35.16
CA PRO A 436 -13.68 -7.76 36.39
C PRO A 436 -14.73 -8.88 36.51
N THR A 437 -14.24 -10.12 36.55
CA THR A 437 -15.10 -11.29 36.69
C THR A 437 -15.41 -11.45 38.18
N THR A 438 -16.66 -11.16 38.57
CA THR A 438 -17.18 -11.53 39.88
C THR A 438 -17.22 -13.05 39.97
N ILE A 439 -16.28 -13.63 40.71
CA ILE A 439 -16.23 -15.08 40.97
C ILE A 439 -17.36 -15.42 41.93
N ARG A 440 -18.44 -16.02 41.42
CA ARG A 440 -19.37 -16.82 42.23
C ARG A 440 -18.78 -18.22 42.36
N GLN A 441 -18.40 -18.58 43.57
CA GLN A 441 -18.04 -19.94 43.96
C GLN A 441 -19.24 -20.87 43.73
N HIS A 442 -19.07 -21.89 42.90
CA HIS A 442 -19.89 -23.09 42.97
C HIS A 442 -19.00 -24.27 43.33
N VAL A 443 -19.30 -24.80 44.52
CA VAL A 443 -18.85 -26.06 45.09
C VAL A 443 -19.21 -27.21 44.14
N THR A 444 -18.26 -28.10 43.89
CA THR A 444 -18.54 -29.54 43.76
C THR A 444 -17.29 -30.33 44.13
N ASP A 445 -17.43 -31.06 45.23
CA ASP A 445 -16.61 -32.20 45.63
C ASP A 445 -16.70 -33.32 44.60
N THR A 446 -15.58 -34.02 44.36
CA THR A 446 -15.46 -35.49 44.49
C THR A 446 -14.04 -35.96 44.12
N GLY A 447 -13.25 -36.29 45.15
CA GLY A 447 -12.52 -37.56 45.34
C GLY A 447 -11.38 -38.02 44.39
N PRO A 448 -10.27 -38.60 44.91
CA PRO A 448 -9.02 -38.79 44.18
C PRO A 448 -8.76 -40.24 43.71
N LEU A 449 -7.97 -40.40 42.63
CA LEU A 449 -7.40 -41.70 42.23
C LEU A 449 -5.89 -41.60 41.98
N LYS A 450 -5.21 -42.66 42.43
CA LYS A 450 -3.78 -42.82 42.71
C LYS A 450 -2.91 -43.09 41.47
N LYS A 451 -1.64 -42.66 41.59
CA LYS A 451 -0.34 -43.20 41.09
C LYS A 451 -0.35 -44.35 40.06
N ALA A 452 0.49 -44.20 39.02
CA ALA A 452 1.60 -45.15 38.75
C ALA A 452 2.62 -44.58 37.76
N THR A 453 3.86 -44.45 38.23
CA THR A 453 5.12 -44.31 37.49
C THR A 453 5.56 -45.65 36.91
N ASN A 454 6.10 -45.70 35.69
CA ASN A 454 6.96 -46.79 35.25
C ASN A 454 8.06 -46.27 34.32
N ILE A 455 9.30 -46.42 34.79
CA ILE A 455 10.57 -46.29 34.07
C ILE A 455 11.11 -47.72 33.95
N PRO A 456 11.67 -48.15 32.81
CA PRO A 456 12.63 -49.24 32.77
C PRO A 456 14.07 -48.74 32.54
N PRO A 457 15.08 -49.46 33.06
CA PRO A 457 16.47 -49.00 33.18
C PRO A 457 17.38 -49.43 32.02
N ASP A 458 18.59 -48.85 32.08
CA ASP A 458 19.79 -49.06 31.25
C ASP A 458 20.09 -50.49 30.78
N ALA A 459 20.64 -50.57 29.57
CA ALA A 459 21.64 -51.57 29.20
C ALA A 459 22.73 -50.89 28.35
N GLY A 460 23.95 -50.86 28.89
CA GLY A 460 25.14 -50.34 28.23
C GLY A 460 25.89 -51.37 27.39
N SER A 461 27.15 -51.00 27.09
CA SER A 461 28.19 -51.68 26.28
C SER A 461 28.11 -51.37 24.77
N GLY A 462 29.18 -51.00 24.07
CA GLY A 462 30.59 -50.82 24.43
C GLY A 462 31.44 -50.73 23.15
N VAL A 463 32.69 -50.24 23.33
CA VAL A 463 33.88 -50.46 22.47
C VAL A 463 33.98 -49.64 21.14
N PRO A 464 35.19 -49.42 20.55
CA PRO A 464 36.14 -48.37 20.94
C PRO A 464 36.58 -47.43 19.79
N SER A 465 37.16 -46.30 20.20
CA SER A 465 37.98 -45.41 19.39
C SER A 465 39.42 -45.91 19.33
N ALA A 466 39.98 -46.09 18.13
CA ALA A 466 41.41 -45.95 17.81
C ALA A 466 41.63 -46.16 16.30
N TYR A 467 42.14 -45.15 15.59
CA TYR A 467 43.51 -45.12 15.07
C TYR A 467 43.80 -43.76 14.40
N PRO A 468 45.06 -43.27 14.45
CA PRO A 468 45.47 -41.93 14.02
C PRO A 468 46.11 -41.95 12.63
N CYS A 469 46.20 -40.80 11.98
CA CYS A 469 47.22 -40.57 10.95
C CYS A 469 47.68 -39.12 10.97
N VAL A 470 48.87 -38.93 11.52
CA VAL A 470 49.77 -37.80 11.27
C VAL A 470 50.67 -38.22 10.09
N LEU A 471 50.89 -37.34 9.11
CA LEU A 471 52.19 -37.06 8.49
C LEU A 471 52.08 -35.84 7.54
N HIS A 472 52.93 -34.85 7.84
CA HIS A 472 53.36 -33.65 7.08
C HIS A 472 54.36 -34.04 5.95
N PRO A 473 55.06 -33.14 5.19
CA PRO A 473 54.83 -31.73 4.78
C PRO A 473 55.22 -31.44 3.28
N ASP A 474 55.25 -30.13 2.94
CA ASP A 474 56.08 -29.43 1.93
C ASP A 474 55.66 -29.27 0.45
N ALA A 475 55.46 -27.99 0.04
CA ALA A 475 56.25 -27.26 -0.99
C ALA A 475 55.60 -25.88 -1.28
N ARG A 476 56.21 -24.77 -0.81
CA ARG A 476 57.05 -23.79 -1.54
C ARG A 476 56.33 -22.83 -2.53
N HIS A 477 56.39 -21.54 -2.14
CA HIS A 477 56.32 -20.27 -2.88
C HIS A 477 57.16 -20.22 -4.19
N PRO A 478 56.95 -19.27 -5.15
CA PRO A 478 57.04 -17.78 -4.98
C PRO A 478 55.94 -16.97 -5.71
N HIS A 479 55.53 -15.76 -5.30
CA HIS A 479 56.20 -14.44 -5.30
C HIS A 479 56.76 -14.01 -6.67
N GLU A 480 55.99 -13.21 -7.41
CA GLU A 480 56.53 -12.27 -8.39
C GLU A 480 55.93 -10.88 -8.22
N THR A 481 56.85 -9.94 -8.06
CA THR A 481 56.69 -8.50 -7.91
C THR A 481 57.06 -7.89 -9.27
N ILE A 482 56.21 -7.06 -9.87
CA ILE A 482 56.63 -6.21 -11.00
C ILE A 482 56.43 -4.75 -10.61
N HIS A 483 57.55 -4.07 -10.43
CA HIS A 483 57.70 -2.62 -10.41
C HIS A 483 57.98 -2.10 -11.83
N GLY A 484 57.54 -0.87 -12.08
CA GLY A 484 58.37 0.12 -12.78
C GLY A 484 58.06 0.34 -14.26
N GLY A 485 57.66 1.57 -14.60
CA GLY A 485 57.49 2.01 -15.99
C GLY A 485 56.96 3.44 -16.13
N THR A 486 57.59 4.41 -15.48
CA THR A 486 57.48 5.85 -15.78
C THR A 486 58.50 6.20 -16.86
N HIS A 487 58.14 6.96 -17.90
CA HIS A 487 59.03 7.85 -18.67
C HIS A 487 58.25 8.68 -19.74
N PRO A 488 58.81 9.76 -20.31
CA PRO A 488 58.33 11.11 -20.01
C PRO A 488 57.89 11.94 -21.23
N THR A 489 57.38 13.12 -20.91
CA THR A 489 57.22 14.32 -21.74
C THR A 489 58.55 14.85 -22.30
N THR A 490 58.61 15.07 -23.62
CA THR A 490 59.46 16.09 -24.25
C THR A 490 58.75 16.63 -25.48
N GLY A 491 58.60 17.96 -25.54
CA GLY A 491 58.19 18.67 -26.74
C GLY A 491 59.40 19.04 -27.60
N THR A 492 59.13 19.36 -28.86
CA THR A 492 60.01 20.17 -29.71
C THR A 492 59.17 20.79 -30.82
N THR A 493 59.07 22.11 -30.77
CA THR A 493 58.69 23.02 -31.84
C THR A 493 59.81 23.12 -32.88
N HIS A 494 59.50 22.99 -34.16
CA HIS A 494 60.34 23.49 -35.24
C HIS A 494 59.48 24.28 -36.25
N GLU A 495 59.86 25.55 -36.42
CA GLU A 495 59.39 26.48 -37.43
C GLU A 495 60.13 26.34 -38.77
N ALA A 496 59.44 26.85 -39.81
CA ALA A 496 59.90 27.41 -41.09
C ALA A 496 60.09 26.43 -42.28
N PRO A 497 59.91 26.86 -43.56
CA PRO A 497 59.76 28.24 -44.10
C PRO A 497 58.59 28.44 -45.12
N PRO A 498 58.39 29.65 -45.70
CA PRO A 498 57.24 29.98 -46.54
C PRO A 498 57.51 29.93 -48.07
N LEU A 499 56.41 29.66 -48.83
CA LEU A 499 56.04 30.10 -50.19
C LEU A 499 56.91 29.61 -51.40
N PRO A 500 56.28 29.31 -52.57
CA PRO A 500 55.78 30.36 -53.45
C PRO A 500 54.39 30.12 -54.09
N ASN A 501 53.74 31.24 -54.38
CA ASN A 501 52.59 31.36 -55.28
C ASN A 501 52.93 30.84 -56.68
N THR A 502 52.02 30.06 -57.26
CA THR A 502 51.95 29.90 -58.72
C THR A 502 50.48 29.85 -59.11
N GLU A 503 50.00 30.94 -59.70
CA GLU A 503 48.76 30.98 -60.48
C GLU A 503 48.95 30.10 -61.72
N GLN A 504 48.17 29.03 -61.83
CA GLN A 504 47.92 28.35 -63.09
C GLN A 504 46.41 28.10 -63.25
N GLN A 505 45.91 28.51 -64.41
CA GLN A 505 44.53 28.38 -64.89
C GLN A 505 44.08 26.91 -65.03
N PRO A 506 42.75 26.65 -65.04
CA PRO A 506 42.19 25.34 -64.69
C PRO A 506 42.28 24.36 -65.85
N GLY A 507 43.15 23.36 -65.72
CA GLY A 507 43.06 22.12 -66.47
C GLY A 507 41.96 21.24 -65.90
N ASN A 508 41.10 20.67 -66.75
CA ASN A 508 40.09 19.67 -66.41
C ASN A 508 40.73 18.48 -65.67
N ILE A 509 40.68 18.52 -64.34
CA ILE A 509 40.93 17.35 -63.48
C ILE A 509 39.65 16.50 -63.54
N PRO A 510 39.71 15.21 -63.89
CA PRO A 510 38.55 14.34 -63.79
C PRO A 510 38.07 14.38 -62.34
N SER A 511 36.81 14.79 -62.15
CA SER A 511 36.16 14.92 -60.85
C SER A 511 36.53 13.70 -60.00
N VAL A 512 37.36 13.92 -58.98
CA VAL A 512 37.59 12.92 -57.93
C VAL A 512 36.20 12.51 -57.46
N PRO A 513 35.83 11.20 -57.49
CA PRO A 513 34.51 10.78 -57.04
C PRO A 513 34.35 11.34 -55.64
N GLU A 514 33.39 12.23 -55.48
CA GLU A 514 33.04 12.91 -54.24
C GLU A 514 32.94 11.80 -53.18
N GLU A 515 33.93 11.73 -52.28
CA GLU A 515 34.01 10.66 -51.28
C GLU A 515 32.67 10.66 -50.55
N ALA A 516 31.88 9.60 -50.77
CA ALA A 516 30.55 9.49 -50.22
C ALA A 516 30.69 9.57 -48.70
N THR A 517 30.16 10.64 -48.11
CA THR A 517 30.22 10.83 -46.67
C THR A 517 29.57 9.62 -46.00
N PRO A 518 30.27 8.95 -45.07
CA PRO A 518 29.74 7.74 -44.45
C PRO A 518 28.42 8.03 -43.75
N ILE A 519 27.41 7.20 -44.01
CA ILE A 519 26.07 7.38 -43.45
C ILE A 519 26.13 7.30 -41.93
N THR A 520 25.47 8.23 -41.24
CA THR A 520 25.39 8.17 -39.78
C THR A 520 24.40 7.10 -39.34
N LEU A 521 24.63 6.49 -38.17
CA LEU A 521 23.68 5.54 -37.58
C LEU A 521 22.27 6.14 -37.42
N ALA A 522 22.17 7.44 -37.15
CA ALA A 522 20.88 8.12 -37.04
C ALA A 522 20.13 8.13 -38.38
N ASP A 523 20.84 8.42 -39.47
CA ASP A 523 20.27 8.50 -40.81
C ASP A 523 19.92 7.12 -41.36
N ALA A 524 20.77 6.12 -41.14
CA ALA A 524 20.47 4.73 -41.49
C ALA A 524 19.23 4.19 -40.76
N VAL A 525 19.05 4.54 -39.47
CA VAL A 525 17.82 4.16 -38.73
C VAL A 525 16.61 4.94 -39.24
N ARG A 526 16.74 6.21 -39.63
CA ARG A 526 15.65 6.98 -40.26
C ARG A 526 15.23 6.35 -41.59
N GLU A 527 16.19 5.95 -42.40
CA GLU A 527 15.94 5.28 -43.68
C GLU A 527 15.21 3.94 -43.46
N ALA A 528 15.63 3.15 -42.47
CA ALA A 528 14.92 1.93 -42.06
C ALA A 528 13.45 2.23 -41.70
N PHE A 529 13.20 3.27 -40.91
CA PHE A 529 11.84 3.68 -40.56
C PHE A 529 11.02 4.16 -41.77
N ALA A 530 11.67 4.76 -42.78
CA ALA A 530 11.03 5.20 -44.02
C ALA A 530 10.68 4.00 -44.92
N ALA A 531 11.60 3.05 -45.07
CA ALA A 531 11.45 1.86 -45.91
C ALA A 531 10.27 0.97 -45.51
N TYR A 532 9.99 0.84 -44.20
CA TYR A 532 8.84 0.07 -43.72
C TYR A 532 7.52 0.89 -43.63
N GLY A 533 7.48 2.13 -44.14
CA GLY A 533 6.25 2.92 -44.26
C GLY A 533 5.55 3.26 -42.93
N GLN A 534 4.20 3.25 -42.93
CA GLN A 534 3.37 3.58 -41.76
C GLN A 534 3.13 2.40 -40.79
N VAL A 535 3.95 1.35 -40.81
CA VAL A 535 3.81 0.24 -39.85
C VAL A 535 3.94 0.78 -38.43
N ALA A 536 2.87 0.63 -37.64
CA ALA A 536 2.69 1.35 -36.37
C ALA A 536 3.77 1.04 -35.31
N ARG A 537 4.45 -0.12 -35.43
CA ARG A 537 5.53 -0.56 -34.54
C ARG A 537 6.54 -1.46 -35.27
N LEU A 538 7.66 -0.90 -35.68
CA LEU A 538 8.83 -1.69 -36.06
C LEU A 538 9.51 -2.25 -34.82
N THR A 539 9.83 -3.54 -34.83
CA THR A 539 10.64 -4.21 -33.81
C THR A 539 12.11 -3.90 -34.01
N THR A 540 12.91 -4.00 -32.95
CA THR A 540 14.38 -3.85 -33.04
C THR A 540 14.98 -4.86 -34.01
N LYS A 541 14.40 -6.08 -34.08
CA LYS A 541 14.80 -7.14 -35.02
C LYS A 541 14.61 -6.70 -36.48
N GLN A 542 13.50 -6.06 -36.82
CA GLN A 542 13.23 -5.60 -38.19
C GLN A 542 14.17 -4.47 -38.62
N ILE A 543 14.48 -3.54 -37.72
CA ILE A 543 15.43 -2.46 -37.98
C ILE A 543 16.84 -3.04 -38.16
N ARG A 544 17.26 -3.96 -37.28
CA ARG A 544 18.56 -4.64 -37.42
C ARG A 544 18.64 -5.42 -38.73
N SER A 545 17.58 -6.14 -39.10
CA SER A 545 17.54 -6.87 -40.38
C SER A 545 17.69 -5.95 -41.59
N TYR A 546 17.08 -4.75 -41.54
CA TYR A 546 17.22 -3.76 -42.60
C TYR A 546 18.65 -3.19 -42.65
N LEU A 547 19.22 -2.82 -41.50
CA LEU A 547 20.59 -2.30 -41.44
C LEU A 547 21.62 -3.35 -41.87
N THR A 548 21.41 -4.62 -41.52
CA THR A 548 22.29 -5.72 -41.95
C THR A 548 22.26 -5.90 -43.48
N ALA A 549 21.10 -5.66 -44.11
CA ALA A 549 20.94 -5.82 -45.55
C ALA A 549 21.49 -4.63 -46.37
N ASN A 550 21.53 -3.42 -45.80
CA ASN A 550 21.86 -2.20 -46.55
C ASN A 550 23.17 -1.53 -46.10
N TYR A 551 23.64 -1.78 -44.87
CA TYR A 551 24.87 -1.20 -44.28
C TYR A 551 25.63 -2.23 -43.43
N PRO A 552 26.04 -3.38 -44.02
CA PRO A 552 26.66 -4.46 -43.26
C PRO A 552 28.00 -4.06 -42.63
N ASP A 553 28.79 -3.25 -43.32
CA ASP A 553 30.14 -2.86 -42.90
C ASP A 553 30.09 -1.81 -41.79
N GLU A 554 29.19 -0.83 -41.89
CA GLU A 554 28.99 0.19 -40.86
C GLU A 554 28.34 -0.39 -39.60
N LEU A 555 27.42 -1.36 -39.75
CA LEU A 555 26.77 -2.02 -38.61
C LEU A 555 27.78 -2.74 -37.72
N ALA A 556 28.87 -3.27 -38.27
CA ALA A 556 29.95 -3.89 -37.50
C ALA A 556 30.67 -2.88 -36.58
N THR A 557 30.68 -1.60 -36.96
CA THR A 557 31.30 -0.51 -36.18
C THR A 557 30.34 0.13 -35.17
N TRP A 558 29.03 -0.05 -35.34
CA TRP A 558 28.01 0.55 -34.48
C TRP A 558 27.70 -0.30 -33.25
N HIS A 559 27.91 0.27 -32.06
CA HIS A 559 27.65 -0.41 -30.80
C HIS A 559 26.13 -0.65 -30.57
N ASP A 560 25.77 -1.83 -30.08
CA ASP A 560 24.36 -2.24 -29.84
C ASP A 560 23.58 -1.29 -28.93
N ALA A 561 24.27 -0.64 -27.98
CA ALA A 561 23.69 0.39 -27.12
C ALA A 561 23.32 1.66 -27.90
N ALA A 562 24.14 2.08 -28.87
CA ALA A 562 23.88 3.25 -29.72
C ALA A 562 22.72 2.98 -30.68
N LEU A 563 22.64 1.78 -31.25
CA LEU A 563 21.50 1.35 -32.07
C LEU A 563 20.20 1.37 -31.28
N THR A 564 20.21 0.82 -30.07
CA THR A 564 19.03 0.82 -29.17
C THR A 564 18.60 2.23 -28.81
N TYR A 565 19.56 3.11 -28.53
CA TYR A 565 19.31 4.53 -28.26
C TYR A 565 18.63 5.23 -29.45
N TRP A 566 19.19 5.12 -30.66
CA TRP A 566 18.66 5.79 -31.85
C TRP A 566 17.29 5.27 -32.27
N ILE A 567 17.04 3.96 -32.15
CA ILE A 567 15.70 3.39 -32.36
C ILE A 567 14.68 4.00 -31.38
N ALA A 568 15.05 4.15 -30.11
CA ALA A 568 14.18 4.79 -29.12
C ALA A 568 13.97 6.29 -29.42
N ALA A 569 15.03 7.00 -29.82
CA ALA A 569 14.99 8.40 -30.18
C ALA A 569 14.05 8.66 -31.38
N ILE A 570 14.18 7.90 -32.47
CA ILE A 570 13.37 8.07 -33.69
C ILE A 570 11.92 7.60 -33.48
N ARG A 571 11.67 6.58 -32.63
CA ARG A 571 10.30 6.23 -32.22
C ARG A 571 9.63 7.36 -31.45
N LYS A 572 10.37 7.97 -30.53
CA LYS A 572 9.91 9.16 -29.80
C LYS A 572 9.66 10.29 -30.80
N GLU A 573 10.51 10.40 -31.82
CA GLU A 573 10.41 11.40 -32.89
C GLU A 573 9.09 11.33 -33.66
N ARG A 574 8.82 10.17 -34.27
CA ARG A 574 7.55 9.89 -34.96
C ARG A 574 6.34 9.95 -34.02
N GLY A 575 6.55 9.67 -32.73
CA GLY A 575 5.55 9.81 -31.68
C GLY A 575 5.05 11.25 -31.54
N TRP A 576 5.96 12.22 -31.49
CA TRP A 576 5.59 13.63 -31.37
C TRP A 576 5.14 14.24 -32.70
N GLN A 577 5.72 13.85 -33.83
CA GLN A 577 5.24 14.26 -35.17
C GLN A 577 3.75 13.89 -35.38
N ARG A 578 3.34 12.70 -34.93
CA ARG A 578 1.92 12.30 -34.90
C ARG A 578 1.09 13.17 -33.96
N GLN A 579 1.64 13.60 -32.83
CA GLN A 579 0.93 14.52 -31.94
C GLN A 579 0.74 15.88 -32.59
N ILE A 580 1.75 16.42 -33.30
CA ILE A 580 1.65 17.66 -34.06
C ILE A 580 0.56 17.56 -35.13
N ALA A 581 0.58 16.51 -35.95
CA ALA A 581 -0.47 16.28 -36.95
C ALA A 581 -1.87 16.20 -36.32
N ALA A 582 -1.96 15.59 -35.13
CA ALA A 582 -3.21 15.47 -34.40
C ALA A 582 -3.65 16.75 -33.68
N LEU A 583 -2.81 17.79 -33.52
CA LEU A 583 -3.20 19.02 -32.82
C LEU A 583 -4.44 19.66 -33.45
N LYS A 584 -4.57 19.58 -34.78
CA LYS A 584 -5.72 20.05 -35.55
C LYS A 584 -7.05 19.44 -35.12
N THR A 585 -7.07 18.27 -34.48
CA THR A 585 -8.30 17.59 -34.02
C THR A 585 -8.50 17.65 -32.50
N LYS A 586 -7.53 18.19 -31.73
CA LYS A 586 -7.63 18.23 -30.26
C LYS A 586 -8.51 19.39 -29.77
N PRO A 587 -9.26 19.23 -28.66
CA PRO A 587 -10.05 20.32 -28.10
C PRO A 587 -9.16 21.43 -27.49
N TYR A 588 -9.66 22.67 -27.46
CA TYR A 588 -8.92 23.84 -26.93
C TYR A 588 -8.33 23.62 -25.53
N ALA A 589 -9.12 23.05 -24.60
CA ALA A 589 -8.66 22.72 -23.25
C ALA A 589 -7.51 21.69 -23.20
N TYR A 590 -7.35 20.86 -24.23
CA TYR A 590 -6.19 20.00 -24.37
C TYR A 590 -4.96 20.79 -24.80
N LEU A 591 -5.10 21.70 -25.77
CA LEU A 591 -4.02 22.55 -26.25
C LEU A 591 -3.46 23.46 -25.14
N VAL A 592 -4.32 24.06 -24.31
CA VAL A 592 -3.88 24.89 -23.15
C VAL A 592 -3.10 24.07 -22.12
N ARG A 593 -3.52 22.83 -21.86
CA ARG A 593 -2.79 21.93 -20.95
C ARG A 593 -1.48 21.46 -21.55
N LEU A 594 -1.45 21.24 -22.86
CA LEU A 594 -0.26 20.84 -23.58
C LEU A 594 0.78 21.97 -23.60
N ASP A 595 0.36 23.19 -23.90
CA ASP A 595 1.17 24.41 -23.85
C ASP A 595 1.81 24.60 -22.47
N LYS A 596 1.00 24.59 -21.40
CA LYS A 596 1.51 24.68 -20.02
C LYS A 596 2.52 23.58 -19.67
N LYS A 597 2.35 22.37 -20.23
CA LYS A 597 3.28 21.25 -20.01
C LYS A 597 4.58 21.45 -20.78
N ILE A 598 4.52 21.90 -22.03
CA ILE A 598 5.70 22.25 -22.84
C ILE A 598 6.46 23.39 -22.18
N SER A 599 5.76 24.48 -21.84
CA SER A 599 6.32 25.63 -21.15
C SER A 599 6.94 25.23 -19.81
N ARG A 600 6.36 24.30 -19.05
CA ARG A 600 7.01 23.78 -17.83
C ARG A 600 8.31 23.02 -18.12
N ILE A 601 8.32 22.17 -19.14
CA ILE A 601 9.51 21.42 -19.55
C ILE A 601 10.63 22.38 -19.99
N LEU A 602 10.28 23.50 -20.64
CA LEU A 602 11.21 24.51 -21.12
C LEU A 602 11.63 25.54 -20.04
N ILE A 603 10.72 25.92 -19.11
CA ILE A 603 10.91 26.99 -18.11
C ILE A 603 11.47 26.48 -16.77
N GLU A 604 11.12 25.27 -16.29
CA GLU A 604 11.59 24.78 -14.98
C GLU A 604 13.12 24.56 -14.90
N HIS A 605 13.85 24.82 -15.99
CA HIS A 605 15.29 24.60 -16.14
C HIS A 605 15.96 25.77 -16.89
N THR A 606 15.91 26.96 -16.26
CA THR A 606 16.39 28.27 -16.76
C THR A 606 17.87 28.38 -17.13
N SER A 607 18.67 27.32 -17.07
CA SER A 607 20.09 27.40 -17.46
C SER A 607 20.35 27.26 -18.97
N GLY A 608 19.34 27.04 -19.82
CA GLY A 608 19.55 26.91 -21.28
C GLY A 608 20.27 25.62 -21.73
N ILE A 609 20.85 24.87 -20.79
CA ILE A 609 21.68 23.67 -21.05
C ILE A 609 20.88 22.51 -21.68
N ASN A 610 19.55 22.48 -21.50
CA ASN A 610 18.73 21.31 -21.87
C ASN A 610 17.75 21.53 -23.02
N ALA A 611 17.68 22.72 -23.63
CA ALA A 611 16.97 22.87 -24.91
C ALA A 611 17.47 21.87 -25.99
N PRO A 612 18.78 21.55 -26.06
CA PRO A 612 19.29 20.45 -26.90
C PRO A 612 18.78 19.06 -26.51
N LEU A 613 18.36 18.84 -25.26
CA LEU A 613 17.86 17.54 -24.77
C LEU A 613 16.37 17.31 -25.09
N TYR A 614 15.62 18.37 -25.40
CA TYR A 614 14.19 18.28 -25.71
C TYR A 614 13.81 19.02 -27.01
N PRO A 615 14.46 18.72 -28.15
CA PRO A 615 14.21 19.40 -29.42
C PRO A 615 12.75 19.29 -29.88
N TRP A 616 12.08 18.19 -29.52
CA TRP A 616 10.66 17.99 -29.79
C TRP A 616 9.75 18.98 -29.05
N ALA A 617 10.11 19.39 -27.83
CA ALA A 617 9.31 20.33 -27.05
C ALA A 617 9.40 21.72 -27.68
N CYS A 618 10.62 22.13 -28.07
CA CYS A 618 10.86 23.36 -28.83
C CYS A 618 10.07 23.37 -30.15
N ALA A 619 10.14 22.27 -30.92
CA ALA A 619 9.38 22.15 -32.17
C ALA A 619 7.86 22.21 -31.93
N MET A 620 7.35 21.59 -30.86
CA MET A 620 5.92 21.52 -30.58
C MET A 620 5.33 22.85 -30.07
N THR A 621 6.13 23.73 -29.46
CA THR A 621 5.69 25.05 -28.98
C THR A 621 5.06 25.86 -30.11
N SER A 622 5.76 26.03 -31.23
CA SER A 622 5.26 26.84 -32.36
C SER A 622 3.93 26.33 -32.89
N HIS A 623 3.78 25.01 -33.05
CA HIS A 623 2.53 24.40 -33.52
C HIS A 623 1.37 24.53 -32.53
N VAL A 624 1.64 24.38 -31.23
CA VAL A 624 0.60 24.53 -30.19
C VAL A 624 0.16 25.99 -30.07
N THR A 625 1.10 26.94 -30.13
CA THR A 625 0.79 28.39 -30.11
C THR A 625 -0.08 28.79 -31.30
N VAL A 626 0.24 28.34 -32.52
CA VAL A 626 -0.56 28.60 -33.72
C VAL A 626 -1.98 28.02 -33.59
N GLU A 627 -2.12 26.79 -33.09
CA GLU A 627 -3.43 26.16 -32.91
C GLU A 627 -4.25 26.78 -31.77
N LEU A 628 -3.60 27.31 -30.72
CA LEU A 628 -4.26 28.08 -29.67
C LEU A 628 -4.81 29.40 -30.21
N ALA A 629 -3.97 30.20 -30.88
CA ALA A 629 -4.37 31.47 -31.49
C ALA A 629 -5.53 31.29 -32.49
N ARG A 630 -5.52 30.21 -33.29
CA ARG A 630 -6.60 29.89 -34.24
C ARG A 630 -7.96 29.64 -33.57
N ARG A 631 -7.97 29.14 -32.33
CA ARG A 631 -9.19 28.63 -31.65
C ARG A 631 -9.69 29.48 -30.51
N GLU A 632 -8.84 30.38 -30.00
CA GLU A 632 -9.18 31.31 -28.92
C GLU A 632 -10.49 32.08 -29.23
N PRO A 633 -10.70 32.67 -30.43
CA PRO A 633 -11.96 33.35 -30.76
C PRO A 633 -13.19 32.43 -30.75
N MET A 634 -13.03 31.16 -31.13
CA MET A 634 -14.12 30.18 -31.14
C MET A 634 -14.50 29.76 -29.71
N HIS A 635 -13.49 29.59 -28.86
CA HIS A 635 -13.71 29.25 -27.46
C HIS A 635 -14.41 30.39 -26.71
N ASP A 636 -14.04 31.64 -26.96
CA ASP A 636 -14.63 32.80 -26.31
C ASP A 636 -16.11 32.96 -26.69
N ARG A 637 -16.45 32.79 -27.98
CA ARG A 637 -17.86 32.74 -28.43
C ARG A 637 -18.65 31.62 -27.73
N ALA A 638 -18.09 30.42 -27.66
CA ALA A 638 -18.74 29.29 -26.97
C ALA A 638 -18.84 29.47 -25.45
N SER A 639 -17.90 30.20 -24.83
CA SER A 639 -17.93 30.57 -23.42
C SER A 639 -19.07 31.55 -23.14
N ILE A 640 -19.20 32.59 -23.97
CA ILE A 640 -20.27 33.59 -23.88
C ILE A 640 -21.64 32.92 -24.05
N HIS A 641 -21.80 32.02 -25.03
CA HIS A 641 -23.05 31.26 -25.19
C HIS A 641 -23.40 30.39 -23.98
N ARG A 642 -22.42 29.71 -23.38
CA ARG A 642 -22.64 28.91 -22.16
C ARG A 642 -22.98 29.77 -20.94
N GLN A 643 -22.37 30.94 -20.80
CA GLN A 643 -22.71 31.89 -19.75
C GLN A 643 -24.13 32.42 -19.92
N ARG A 644 -24.54 32.78 -21.14
CA ARG A 644 -25.92 33.19 -21.44
C ARG A 644 -26.92 32.06 -21.14
N ALA A 645 -26.64 30.84 -21.58
CA ALA A 645 -27.52 29.69 -21.30
C ALA A 645 -27.67 29.39 -19.79
N ARG A 646 -26.58 29.48 -19.02
CA ARG A 646 -26.63 29.34 -17.55
C ARG A 646 -27.40 30.46 -16.89
N HIS A 647 -27.24 31.69 -17.39
CA HIS A 647 -28.00 32.84 -16.90
C HIS A 647 -29.50 32.63 -17.18
N THR A 648 -29.88 32.25 -18.40
CA THR A 648 -31.27 31.93 -18.76
C THR A 648 -31.84 30.81 -17.89
N ALA A 649 -31.12 29.69 -17.71
CA ALA A 649 -31.58 28.59 -16.87
C ALA A 649 -31.73 28.99 -15.38
N CYS A 650 -30.87 29.87 -14.89
CA CYS A 650 -30.97 30.41 -13.53
C CYS A 650 -32.21 31.31 -13.38
N VAL A 651 -32.46 32.18 -14.35
CA VAL A 651 -33.64 33.05 -14.39
C VAL A 651 -34.92 32.21 -14.46
N GLU A 652 -34.99 31.20 -15.32
CA GLU A 652 -36.14 30.29 -15.43
C GLU A 652 -36.39 29.49 -14.13
N ALA A 653 -35.33 29.09 -13.42
CA ALA A 653 -35.46 28.40 -12.13
C ALA A 653 -36.02 29.33 -11.05
N ILE A 654 -35.55 30.59 -11.01
CA ILE A 654 -36.08 31.62 -10.10
C ILE A 654 -37.55 31.93 -10.41
N GLU A 655 -37.93 31.98 -11.69
CA GLU A 655 -39.32 32.21 -12.10
C GLU A 655 -40.25 31.03 -11.74
N ARG A 656 -39.78 29.78 -11.85
CA ARG A 656 -40.54 28.60 -11.39
C ARG A 656 -40.82 28.61 -9.89
N ASP A 657 -39.84 29.00 -9.09
CA ASP A 657 -40.00 29.07 -7.62
C ASP A 657 -40.92 30.22 -7.18
N ARG A 658 -41.14 31.23 -8.04
CA ARG A 658 -42.07 32.34 -7.77
C ARG A 658 -43.53 32.04 -8.07
N GLN A 659 -43.87 30.93 -8.72
CA GLN A 659 -45.27 30.58 -8.96
C GLN A 659 -45.89 29.96 -7.69
N PRO A 660 -46.98 30.53 -7.13
CA PRO A 660 -47.59 30.03 -5.90
C PRO A 660 -48.15 28.61 -6.10
N ARG A 661 -47.63 27.65 -5.33
CA ARG A 661 -48.14 26.27 -5.32
C ARG A 661 -49.54 26.24 -4.72
N GLN A 662 -50.56 25.92 -5.52
CA GLN A 662 -51.90 25.67 -4.99
C GLN A 662 -51.90 24.41 -4.09
N PRO A 663 -52.51 24.47 -2.88
CA PRO A 663 -52.57 23.32 -1.99
C PRO A 663 -53.61 22.31 -2.50
N ARG A 664 -53.18 21.06 -2.71
CA ARG A 664 -54.08 19.92 -2.88
C ARG A 664 -54.61 19.51 -1.50
N GLY A 665 -55.94 19.47 -1.36
CA GLY A 665 -56.63 19.29 -0.09
C GLY A 665 -56.43 17.91 0.57
N GLN A 666 -56.27 17.94 1.89
CA GLN A 666 -56.53 16.83 2.81
C GLN A 666 -57.22 17.41 4.05
N THR A 667 -58.29 16.74 4.51
CA THR A 667 -59.21 17.19 5.56
C THR A 667 -58.77 16.77 6.96
N VAL A 668 -59.23 17.55 7.95
CA VAL A 668 -58.80 17.61 9.36
C VAL A 668 -59.25 16.41 10.23
N GLU A 669 -59.99 15.43 9.70
CA GLU A 669 -60.63 14.37 10.49
C GLU A 669 -59.77 13.12 10.78
N GLN A 670 -58.53 13.01 10.27
CA GLN A 670 -57.73 11.78 10.44
C GLN A 670 -56.75 11.75 11.62
N ILE A 671 -56.69 12.78 12.48
CA ILE A 671 -55.63 12.89 13.50
C ILE A 671 -56.11 12.65 14.95
N MET A 672 -57.40 12.48 15.21
CA MET A 672 -57.94 12.41 16.59
C MET A 672 -58.55 11.06 16.93
N CYS A 673 -57.72 10.04 17.17
CA CYS A 673 -58.09 8.91 18.05
C CYS A 673 -56.84 8.15 18.52
N VAL A 674 -56.87 7.76 19.81
CA VAL A 674 -55.87 6.97 20.58
C VAL A 674 -54.92 7.83 21.42
N ALA A 675 -55.42 8.32 22.56
CA ALA A 675 -54.64 8.42 23.80
C ALA A 675 -55.58 8.62 25.00
N SER A 676 -55.95 7.51 25.66
CA SER A 676 -56.47 7.52 27.02
C SER A 676 -55.78 6.40 27.81
N VAL A 677 -55.37 6.75 29.04
CA VAL A 677 -55.20 5.93 30.26
C VAL A 677 -53.78 5.97 30.89
N ALA A 678 -53.76 6.65 32.06
CA ALA A 678 -52.99 6.43 33.29
C ALA A 678 -51.48 6.77 33.39
N MET A 679 -51.21 7.84 34.16
CA MET A 679 -50.07 8.06 35.08
C MET A 679 -50.21 7.16 36.34
N PRO A 680 -49.19 6.92 37.23
CA PRO A 680 -48.16 7.90 37.63
C PRO A 680 -46.73 7.41 38.03
N ASN A 681 -45.83 8.41 38.16
CA ASN A 681 -44.61 8.57 38.99
C ASN A 681 -43.46 7.54 38.96
N GLU A 682 -42.25 7.96 38.53
CA GLU A 682 -41.07 8.21 39.39
C GLU A 682 -39.81 8.66 38.59
N VAL A 683 -38.85 9.24 39.31
CA VAL A 683 -37.75 10.13 38.92
C VAL A 683 -36.46 9.40 38.51
N HIS A 684 -35.75 9.86 37.46
CA HIS A 684 -34.30 10.15 37.49
C HIS A 684 -33.80 10.84 36.19
N ILE A 685 -33.01 11.91 36.37
CA ILE A 685 -32.48 12.83 35.35
C ILE A 685 -31.09 12.41 34.86
N ASP A 686 -30.94 12.46 33.53
CA ASP A 686 -29.83 12.86 32.63
C ASP A 686 -28.33 12.57 32.89
N HIS A 687 -27.61 12.23 31.83
CA HIS A 687 -26.86 13.22 31.02
C HIS A 687 -26.22 12.63 29.74
N ASP A 688 -26.81 13.00 28.58
CA ASP A 688 -26.24 13.78 27.46
C ASP A 688 -24.84 13.44 26.87
N ASN A 689 -24.52 13.69 25.59
CA ASN A 689 -25.07 14.68 24.66
C ASN A 689 -24.63 14.40 23.21
N SER A 690 -25.39 14.90 22.23
CA SER A 690 -24.82 15.34 20.96
C SER A 690 -25.58 16.55 20.42
N THR A 691 -24.83 17.43 19.73
CA THR A 691 -25.21 18.60 18.91
C THR A 691 -25.23 19.98 19.56
N VAL A 692 -24.50 20.90 18.91
CA VAL A 692 -24.35 22.33 19.22
C VAL A 692 -25.10 23.14 18.13
N PRO A 693 -25.77 24.27 18.45
CA PRO A 693 -26.67 24.99 17.52
C PRO A 693 -25.99 26.05 16.64
N ALA A 694 -26.60 26.39 15.48
CA ALA A 694 -26.02 27.26 14.44
C ALA A 694 -26.69 28.64 14.31
N THR A 695 -27.85 28.85 14.94
CA THR A 695 -28.56 30.14 14.96
C THR A 695 -28.88 30.56 16.39
N LEU A 696 -29.14 31.85 16.62
CA LEU A 696 -29.51 32.35 17.95
C LEU A 696 -30.83 31.73 18.45
N ALA A 697 -31.78 31.46 17.55
CA ALA A 697 -33.03 30.78 17.86
C ALA A 697 -32.80 29.31 18.27
N GLU A 698 -31.96 28.58 17.54
CA GLU A 698 -31.60 27.21 17.93
C GLU A 698 -30.73 27.17 19.19
N ALA A 699 -29.91 28.20 19.45
CA ALA A 699 -29.16 28.34 20.70
C ALA A 699 -30.09 28.57 21.90
N VAL A 700 -31.12 29.41 21.76
CA VAL A 700 -32.16 29.62 22.78
C VAL A 700 -32.99 28.36 23.00
N GLN A 701 -33.33 27.64 21.93
CA GLN A 701 -34.12 26.40 22.01
C GLN A 701 -33.31 25.24 22.61
N TRP A 702 -32.01 25.17 22.33
CA TRP A 702 -31.08 24.25 22.97
C TRP A 702 -30.90 24.59 24.46
N LEU A 703 -30.71 25.86 24.82
CA LEU A 703 -30.61 26.32 26.22
C LEU A 703 -31.90 26.07 27.03
N ARG A 704 -33.07 26.15 26.41
CA ARG A 704 -34.36 25.77 27.02
C ARG A 704 -34.49 24.26 27.25
N GLY A 705 -33.81 23.45 26.44
CA GLY A 705 -33.82 21.99 26.54
C GLY A 705 -32.82 21.41 27.54
N CYS A 706 -31.72 22.11 27.84
CA CYS A 706 -30.62 21.56 28.64
C CYS A 706 -30.73 21.76 30.17
N HIS A 707 -31.71 22.49 30.72
CA HIS A 707 -31.93 22.53 32.19
C HIS A 707 -33.34 23.01 32.60
N PRO A 708 -34.06 22.30 33.48
CA PRO A 708 -35.44 22.63 33.84
C PRO A 708 -35.63 23.79 34.84
N ASN A 709 -34.57 24.47 35.32
CA ASN A 709 -34.67 25.47 36.40
C ASN A 709 -34.24 26.90 36.04
N VAL A 710 -34.24 27.28 34.76
CA VAL A 710 -34.05 28.69 34.39
C VAL A 710 -35.31 29.48 34.72
N GLN A 711 -35.25 30.34 35.75
CA GLN A 711 -36.36 31.17 36.18
C GLN A 711 -36.79 32.17 35.09
N ARG A 712 -38.11 32.37 34.96
CA ARG A 712 -38.80 33.12 33.89
C ARG A 712 -38.27 34.54 33.63
N ALA A 713 -37.62 35.19 34.61
CA ALA A 713 -37.05 36.53 34.44
C ALA A 713 -35.82 36.56 33.49
N GLN A 714 -35.10 35.45 33.35
CA GLN A 714 -33.92 35.37 32.49
C GLN A 714 -34.25 35.06 31.02
N VAL A 715 -35.46 34.55 30.74
CA VAL A 715 -35.93 34.26 29.37
C VAL A 715 -36.40 35.54 28.67
N ALA A 716 -36.90 36.52 29.42
CA ALA A 716 -37.39 37.79 28.88
C ALA A 716 -36.30 38.60 28.14
N HIS A 717 -35.06 38.60 28.62
CA HIS A 717 -33.96 39.32 27.96
C HIS A 717 -33.45 38.64 26.68
N LEU A 718 -33.68 37.33 26.51
CA LEU A 718 -33.36 36.62 25.27
C LEU A 718 -34.45 36.81 24.22
N ASP A 719 -35.71 36.90 24.65
CA ASP A 719 -36.82 37.23 23.76
C ASP A 719 -36.74 38.69 23.25
N ASP A 720 -36.24 39.64 24.05
CA ASP A 720 -35.93 41.02 23.62
C ASP A 720 -34.83 41.08 22.54
N LEU A 721 -33.81 40.21 22.64
CA LEU A 721 -32.71 40.12 21.66
C LEU A 721 -33.18 39.49 20.33
N ALA A 722 -34.07 38.50 20.38
CA ALA A 722 -34.72 37.92 19.20
C ALA A 722 -35.72 38.91 18.55
N TRP A 723 -36.36 39.76 19.36
CA TRP A 723 -37.25 40.83 18.90
C TRP A 723 -36.51 41.93 18.12
N TRP A 724 -35.29 42.32 18.54
CA TRP A 724 -34.47 43.31 17.83
C TRP A 724 -33.96 42.85 16.46
N GLN A 725 -33.75 41.55 16.26
CA GLN A 725 -33.24 40.98 15.00
C GLN A 725 -34.22 41.15 13.82
N HIS A 726 -35.52 41.35 14.09
CA HIS A 726 -36.53 41.55 13.06
C HIS A 726 -36.71 43.01 12.59
N ARG A 727 -36.08 44.01 13.25
CA ARG A 727 -36.28 45.45 12.93
C ARG A 727 -35.03 46.24 12.58
N VAL A 728 -33.82 45.72 12.82
CA VAL A 728 -32.59 46.36 12.34
C VAL A 728 -31.73 45.30 11.62
N PRO A 729 -31.45 45.46 10.32
CA PRO A 729 -30.63 44.49 9.59
C PRO A 729 -29.16 44.77 9.93
N ILE A 730 -28.67 44.15 11.00
CA ILE A 730 -27.23 43.99 11.23
C ILE A 730 -26.91 42.52 10.96
N ASP A 731 -26.14 42.27 9.90
CA ASP A 731 -25.61 40.94 9.60
C ASP A 731 -24.54 40.56 10.64
N LEU A 732 -24.97 39.89 11.73
CA LEU A 732 -24.06 39.24 12.65
C LEU A 732 -23.65 37.88 12.07
N SER A 733 -22.34 37.70 11.85
CA SER A 733 -21.84 36.41 11.34
C SER A 733 -22.09 35.28 12.35
N PRO A 734 -22.39 34.04 11.89
CA PRO A 734 -22.57 32.87 12.76
C PRO A 734 -21.39 32.61 13.72
N ALA A 735 -20.18 33.05 13.35
CA ALA A 735 -18.98 32.94 14.16
C ALA A 735 -19.01 33.84 15.42
N LEU A 736 -19.65 35.02 15.34
CA LEU A 736 -19.75 35.95 16.48
C LEU A 736 -20.77 35.45 17.52
N VAL A 737 -21.87 34.86 17.04
CA VAL A 737 -22.91 34.21 17.87
C VAL A 737 -22.33 32.98 18.57
N GLN A 738 -21.53 32.19 17.86
CA GLN A 738 -20.83 31.02 18.42
C GLN A 738 -19.76 31.41 19.45
N GLN A 739 -19.01 32.49 19.24
CA GLN A 739 -18.03 33.00 20.22
C GLN A 739 -18.71 33.54 21.49
N ALA A 740 -19.84 34.23 21.38
CA ALA A 740 -20.60 34.72 22.54
C ALA A 740 -21.18 33.56 23.37
N ALA A 741 -21.72 32.51 22.73
CA ALA A 741 -22.21 31.31 23.40
C ALA A 741 -21.09 30.50 24.08
N GLN A 742 -19.93 30.38 23.44
CA GLN A 742 -18.76 29.68 24.00
C GLN A 742 -18.08 30.47 25.13
N TRP A 743 -18.06 31.80 25.07
CA TRP A 743 -17.55 32.66 26.14
C TRP A 743 -18.43 32.55 27.39
N TRP A 744 -19.76 32.60 27.23
CA TRP A 744 -20.72 32.43 28.33
C TRP A 744 -20.64 31.04 28.99
N TYR A 745 -20.44 29.97 28.21
CA TYR A 745 -20.25 28.61 28.72
C TYR A 745 -18.93 28.44 29.50
N ARG A 746 -17.84 29.10 29.08
CA ARG A 746 -16.51 29.01 29.75
C ARG A 746 -16.46 29.72 31.10
N GLU A 747 -17.06 30.90 31.23
CA GLU A 747 -16.97 31.68 32.48
C GLU A 747 -17.77 31.10 33.64
N ARG A 748 -18.79 30.28 33.39
CA ARG A 748 -19.67 29.76 34.46
C ARG A 748 -19.52 28.28 34.80
N TYR A 749 -18.95 27.45 33.92
CA TYR A 749 -18.82 26.00 34.15
C TYR A 749 -17.40 25.55 34.57
N THR A 750 -16.44 26.48 34.70
CA THR A 750 -15.09 26.17 35.21
C THR A 750 -14.94 26.42 36.72
N HIS A 751 -16.03 26.62 37.46
CA HIS A 751 -15.98 26.91 38.90
C HIS A 751 -16.38 25.79 39.86
N ASP A 752 -16.64 24.56 39.40
CA ASP A 752 -17.01 23.46 40.32
C ASP A 752 -16.34 22.10 40.03
N THR A 753 -15.04 22.08 39.71
CA THR A 753 -14.23 20.86 39.93
C THR A 753 -12.78 21.19 40.32
N ALA A 754 -12.57 21.15 41.64
CA ALA A 754 -11.34 20.87 42.36
C ALA A 754 -10.20 21.91 42.42
N CYS A 755 -10.24 22.61 43.55
CA CYS A 755 -9.12 23.06 44.38
C CYS A 755 -7.80 22.27 44.22
N GLY A 756 -6.71 23.01 44.02
CA GLY A 756 -5.32 22.56 44.11
C GLY A 756 -4.37 23.71 43.84
N GLN A 757 -4.19 24.59 44.84
CA GLN A 757 -3.16 25.63 45.05
C GLN A 757 -2.29 26.11 43.86
N GLY A 758 -2.26 27.44 43.66
CA GLY A 758 -1.12 28.11 43.04
C GLY A 758 -1.46 29.32 42.18
N ASP A 759 -1.62 30.45 42.86
CA ASP A 759 -1.62 31.86 42.43
C ASP A 759 -1.13 32.23 41.00
N GLY A 760 -1.85 33.19 40.40
CA GLY A 760 -1.19 34.36 39.81
C GLY A 760 -1.58 34.80 38.39
N GLY A 761 -2.43 35.83 38.30
CA GLY A 761 -2.42 36.87 37.25
C GLY A 761 -3.10 36.52 35.92
N ALA A 762 -4.36 36.92 35.68
CA ALA A 762 -4.75 38.25 35.15
C ALA A 762 -3.93 38.67 33.92
N GLY A 763 -4.48 38.95 32.74
CA GLY A 763 -5.85 39.31 32.36
C GLY A 763 -5.79 40.52 31.42
N ALA A 764 -6.56 40.45 30.33
CA ALA A 764 -6.96 41.56 29.44
C ALA A 764 -5.85 42.21 28.57
N SER A 765 -6.12 42.80 27.41
CA SER A 765 -7.39 43.24 26.83
C SER A 765 -7.31 43.28 25.30
N TRP A 766 -8.44 43.01 24.66
CA TRP A 766 -8.75 43.48 23.31
C TRP A 766 -9.19 44.95 23.39
N ARG A 767 -8.64 45.82 22.53
CA ARG A 767 -9.39 46.92 21.89
C ARG A 767 -8.68 47.39 20.62
N SER A 768 -9.45 47.35 19.55
CA SER A 768 -9.15 47.91 18.24
C SER A 768 -9.64 49.36 18.12
N GLN A 769 -9.06 50.08 17.16
CA GLN A 769 -9.56 51.27 16.46
C GLN A 769 -9.27 52.64 17.10
N LEU A 770 -8.35 53.39 16.46
CA LEU A 770 -8.60 54.68 15.75
C LEU A 770 -7.23 55.31 15.37
N ALA A 771 -7.01 55.52 14.08
CA ALA A 771 -6.06 56.54 13.57
C ALA A 771 -6.79 57.91 13.56
N PRO A 772 -6.15 59.11 13.51
CA PRO A 772 -5.02 59.42 12.62
C PRO A 772 -3.99 60.51 13.08
N MET A 773 -2.95 60.66 12.24
CA MET A 773 -2.13 61.87 11.98
C MET A 773 -1.04 62.39 12.95
N ASN A 774 0.19 62.33 12.42
CA ASN A 774 1.23 63.37 12.31
C ASN A 774 2.29 63.66 13.41
N ARG A 775 3.56 63.53 12.95
CA ARG A 775 4.83 64.23 13.30
C ARG A 775 5.32 64.05 14.76
N SER A 776 6.53 63.59 15.06
CA SER A 776 7.83 64.17 14.65
C SER A 776 9.01 63.27 15.08
N ARG A 777 10.09 63.35 14.30
CA ARG A 777 11.50 62.96 14.54
C ARG A 777 11.97 62.73 15.99
N VAL A 778 12.74 61.65 16.20
CA VAL A 778 14.12 61.69 16.76
C VAL A 778 14.95 60.59 16.09
N SER A 779 16.08 60.99 15.51
CA SER A 779 17.19 60.13 15.07
C SER A 779 18.24 60.09 16.18
N LEU A 780 18.88 58.94 16.45
CA LEU A 780 20.28 58.89 16.88
C LEU A 780 20.92 57.49 16.73
N HIS A 781 22.04 57.51 15.99
CA HIS A 781 23.23 56.64 15.84
C HIS A 781 23.24 55.17 16.31
N GLN A 782 23.60 54.21 15.44
CA GLN A 782 24.96 53.82 14.97
C GLN A 782 25.93 53.42 16.08
N HIS A 783 26.32 52.14 16.10
CA HIS A 783 27.74 51.75 16.14
C HIS A 783 27.95 50.32 15.59
N THR A 784 28.74 50.28 14.52
CA THR A 784 29.48 49.14 13.96
C THR A 784 30.86 49.04 14.62
N ALA A 785 31.39 47.83 14.75
CA ALA A 785 32.82 47.48 14.82
C ALA A 785 32.95 46.01 14.35
N PHE A 786 33.33 45.77 13.07
CA PHE A 786 34.68 45.44 12.56
C PHE A 786 35.26 44.14 13.17
N SER A 787 35.66 43.13 12.39
CA SER A 787 36.22 43.12 11.03
C SER A 787 35.53 42.17 10.04
#